data_AF-A0A2E6K7T1-F1
#
_entry.id   AF-A0A2E6K7T1-F1
#
_cell.length_a   1.000
_cell.length_b   1.000
_cell.length_c   1.000
_cell.angle_alpha   90.00
_cell.angle_beta   90.00
_cell.angle_gamma   90.00
#
_symmetry.space_group_name_H-M   'P 1'
#
loop_
_entity.id
_entity.type
_entity.pdbx_description
1 polymer ?
#
loop_
_entity_poly.entity_id
_entity_poly.type
_entity_poly.pdbx_seq_one_letter_code
_entity_poly.pdbx_strand_id
1 'polypeptide(L)'
;MIGEIGLAALWLAAALAVLQLSAGALSVWSGTDSEIAGLTRPAAILQGGLVAIAFGALLWVFAITDLSVKLVAMNSHTMKPLIFKLSGAWGNHEGSMLLWVTVMALAGGLIAAVERRLPERTMQATLAAQGFVALGFYAFLLLSSNPFERLAQPALEGLGLNPLLQDIGLALHPPTLYFGYVGLSVAFSFAVGALVTKQVTPDFARAMRPWILGAWIFLTLGIAAGSYWAYYELGWGGYWFWDPVENASLMPWLAATALLHSASVLASRDALRVWTIMLGVVAFSMSMLGTFLVRSGILTSVHAFAVDPERGSFILFLLALYIGGALLLFALRAGSISEGERFSVASREGALVVNNVMLSAILAVVLLGTLYPLLTEAFDIRVSVGPPYFNPVSAIFLFPMLAVMAVGPLLRWRRDRWVRVSRELALTAALAVAAVILLAVVFGMALLPLLGLSFALALGIASFLPLKGRRLTRVPLATWGMVIAHFGIAVSLFGMASESAFSEERLAALAEGQQTSVGPWQIRLDAVEPIAGPNWTALSGRLQASYKGGSAIEIQPQSRNFWAPPQQTTESVLVTRWNGQLYAVMGGEGLDGRWQVRLWWKPFVTFIWYGGLLIALGGAVALVGRVRTDLKRRIAQRKIAARRREEEALL
;
A
#
# COMPACT_ATOMS: atom_id res chain seq x y z
N MET A 1 -30.20 -2.97 18.92
CA MET A 1 -30.58 -3.88 17.80
C MET A 1 -29.59 -3.85 16.64
N ILE A 2 -29.05 -2.69 16.23
CA ILE A 2 -28.16 -2.62 15.05
C ILE A 2 -26.83 -3.38 15.28
N GLY A 3 -26.24 -3.26 16.47
CA GLY A 3 -25.04 -4.04 16.83
C GLY A 3 -25.29 -5.54 16.82
N GLU A 4 -26.46 -5.99 17.27
CA GLU A 4 -26.85 -7.41 17.26
C GLU A 4 -27.02 -7.95 15.83
N ILE A 5 -27.60 -7.14 14.92
CA ILE A 5 -27.67 -7.48 13.49
C ILE A 5 -26.27 -7.64 12.90
N GLY A 6 -25.36 -6.71 13.22
CA GLY A 6 -23.98 -6.77 12.77
C GLY A 6 -23.26 -8.03 13.26
N LEU A 7 -23.42 -8.37 14.55
CA LEU A 7 -22.84 -9.56 15.15
C LEU A 7 -23.43 -10.86 14.57
N ALA A 8 -24.75 -10.91 14.38
CA ALA A 8 -25.43 -12.06 13.77
C ALA A 8 -24.95 -12.29 12.32
N ALA A 9 -24.84 -11.21 11.53
CA ALA A 9 -24.30 -11.27 10.17
C ALA A 9 -22.85 -11.78 10.16
N LEU A 10 -22.04 -11.40 11.15
CA LEU A 10 -20.66 -11.86 11.28
C LEU A 10 -20.57 -13.37 11.61
N TRP A 11 -21.40 -13.88 12.52
CA TRP A 11 -21.50 -15.32 12.81
C TRP A 11 -21.95 -16.13 11.58
N LEU A 12 -22.95 -15.64 10.85
CA LEU A 12 -23.43 -16.27 9.62
C LEU A 12 -22.34 -16.27 8.53
N ALA A 13 -21.59 -15.17 8.39
CA ALA A 13 -20.46 -15.10 7.47
C ALA A 13 -19.37 -16.12 7.83
N ALA A 14 -19.06 -16.29 9.12
CA ALA A 14 -18.12 -17.30 9.60
C ALA A 14 -18.59 -18.72 9.31
N ALA A 15 -19.87 -19.03 9.51
CA ALA A 15 -20.44 -20.33 9.16
C ALA A 15 -20.36 -20.60 7.64
N LEU A 16 -20.60 -19.59 6.81
CA LEU A 16 -20.42 -19.71 5.36
C LEU A 16 -18.94 -19.86 4.96
N ALA A 17 -17.99 -19.30 5.72
CA ALA A 17 -16.56 -19.54 5.50
C ALA A 17 -16.21 -21.02 5.72
N VAL A 18 -16.77 -21.66 6.76
CA VAL A 18 -16.63 -23.10 7.00
C VAL A 18 -17.23 -23.91 5.86
N LEU A 19 -18.42 -23.53 5.39
CA LEU A 19 -19.05 -24.18 4.23
C LEU A 19 -18.22 -24.02 2.96
N GLN A 20 -17.73 -22.81 2.67
CA GLN A 20 -16.86 -22.51 1.52
C GLN A 20 -15.58 -23.35 1.56
N LEU A 21 -14.92 -23.43 2.72
CA LEU A 21 -13.71 -24.21 2.90
C LEU A 21 -13.99 -25.71 2.72
N SER A 22 -14.97 -26.25 3.43
CA SER A 22 -15.27 -27.68 3.41
C SER A 22 -15.76 -28.14 2.03
N ALA A 23 -16.67 -27.40 1.40
CA ALA A 23 -17.17 -27.70 0.05
C ALA A 23 -16.05 -27.64 -1.00
N GLY A 24 -15.22 -26.59 -0.98
CA GLY A 24 -14.12 -26.45 -1.91
C GLY A 24 -13.03 -27.52 -1.70
N ALA A 25 -12.71 -27.86 -0.46
CA ALA A 25 -11.77 -28.93 -0.15
C ALA A 25 -12.30 -30.30 -0.61
N LEU A 26 -13.57 -30.63 -0.29
CA LEU A 26 -14.20 -31.87 -0.73
C LEU A 26 -14.22 -31.97 -2.26
N SER A 27 -14.56 -30.89 -2.97
CA SER A 27 -14.54 -30.85 -4.43
C SER A 27 -13.19 -31.21 -5.04
N VAL A 28 -12.09 -30.78 -4.40
CA VAL A 28 -10.73 -31.10 -4.85
C VAL A 28 -10.39 -32.58 -4.68
N TRP A 29 -11.01 -33.25 -3.68
CA TRP A 29 -10.77 -34.64 -3.33
C TRP A 29 -11.69 -35.61 -4.08
N SER A 30 -13.01 -35.35 -4.09
CA SER A 30 -14.04 -36.25 -4.63
C SER A 30 -14.45 -35.96 -6.07
N GLY A 31 -14.07 -34.79 -6.62
CA GLY A 31 -14.44 -34.37 -7.97
C GLY A 31 -15.33 -33.13 -8.00
N THR A 32 -15.37 -32.45 -9.15
CA THR A 32 -16.07 -31.17 -9.30
C THR A 32 -17.57 -31.29 -9.54
N ASP A 33 -18.08 -32.49 -9.81
CA ASP A 33 -19.47 -32.72 -10.24
C ASP A 33 -20.42 -33.00 -9.06
N SER A 34 -19.91 -32.99 -7.82
CA SER A 34 -20.75 -33.16 -6.63
C SER A 34 -21.62 -31.93 -6.36
N GLU A 35 -22.85 -32.13 -5.88
CA GLU A 35 -23.75 -31.04 -5.49
C GLU A 35 -23.11 -30.13 -4.43
N ILE A 36 -22.30 -30.71 -3.54
CA ILE A 36 -21.54 -30.00 -2.51
C ILE A 36 -20.54 -29.02 -3.13
N ALA A 37 -19.86 -29.39 -4.23
CA ALA A 37 -18.94 -28.49 -4.94
C ALA A 37 -19.64 -27.24 -5.51
N GLY A 38 -20.94 -27.34 -5.80
CA GLY A 38 -21.77 -26.23 -6.23
C GLY A 38 -21.96 -25.14 -5.17
N LEU A 39 -21.74 -25.45 -3.88
CA LEU A 39 -21.98 -24.54 -2.76
C LEU A 39 -20.84 -23.54 -2.51
N THR A 40 -19.61 -23.83 -2.97
CA THR A 40 -18.42 -23.02 -2.68
C THR A 40 -18.56 -21.57 -3.16
N ARG A 41 -19.06 -21.37 -4.39
CA ARG A 41 -19.18 -20.03 -4.99
C ARG A 41 -20.31 -19.21 -4.34
N PRO A 42 -21.55 -19.73 -4.18
CA PRO A 42 -22.60 -19.04 -3.44
C PRO A 42 -22.18 -18.68 -2.00
N ALA A 43 -21.53 -19.60 -1.28
CA ALA A 43 -21.05 -19.35 0.07
C ALA A 43 -20.08 -18.15 0.12
N ALA A 44 -19.10 -18.10 -0.79
CA ALA A 44 -18.15 -16.98 -0.88
C ALA A 44 -18.84 -15.63 -1.19
N ILE A 45 -19.85 -15.63 -2.05
CA ILE A 45 -20.59 -14.41 -2.43
C ILE A 45 -21.45 -13.92 -1.25
N LEU A 46 -22.21 -14.82 -0.63
CA LEU A 46 -23.07 -14.51 0.50
C LEU A 46 -22.26 -14.04 1.73
N GLN A 47 -21.11 -14.68 1.98
CA GLN A 47 -20.17 -14.24 3.00
C GLN A 47 -19.75 -12.78 2.79
N GLY A 48 -19.42 -12.38 1.56
CA GLY A 48 -19.09 -11.00 1.21
C GLY A 48 -20.22 -10.02 1.50
N GLY A 49 -21.46 -10.38 1.16
CA GLY A 49 -22.65 -9.55 1.45
C GLY A 49 -22.93 -9.41 2.96
N LEU A 50 -22.85 -10.51 3.72
CA LEU A 50 -23.11 -10.50 5.16
C LEU A 50 -22.08 -9.68 5.93
N VAL A 51 -20.79 -9.82 5.62
CA VAL A 51 -19.78 -9.01 6.32
C VAL A 51 -19.86 -7.52 5.92
N ALA A 52 -20.30 -7.20 4.70
CA ALA A 52 -20.57 -5.82 4.32
C ALA A 52 -21.75 -5.22 5.11
N ILE A 53 -22.79 -6.02 5.39
CA ILE A 53 -23.88 -5.64 6.30
C ILE A 53 -23.34 -5.42 7.72
N ALA A 54 -22.48 -6.31 8.21
CA ALA A 54 -21.85 -6.14 9.52
C ALA A 54 -21.03 -4.84 9.59
N PHE A 55 -20.18 -4.57 8.60
CA PHE A 55 -19.42 -3.32 8.56
C PHE A 55 -20.31 -2.08 8.43
N GLY A 56 -21.38 -2.15 7.63
CA GLY A 56 -22.39 -1.08 7.55
C GLY A 56 -23.09 -0.83 8.90
N ALA A 57 -23.41 -1.88 9.64
CA ALA A 57 -23.95 -1.76 11.00
C ALA A 57 -22.94 -1.10 11.95
N LEU A 58 -21.64 -1.44 11.84
CA LEU A 58 -20.59 -0.78 12.62
C LEU A 58 -20.49 0.72 12.31
N LEU A 59 -20.48 1.10 11.03
CA LEU A 59 -20.48 2.51 10.63
C LEU A 59 -21.70 3.26 11.18
N TRP A 60 -22.87 2.61 11.17
CA TRP A 60 -24.08 3.21 11.69
C TRP A 60 -24.00 3.49 13.20
N VAL A 61 -23.57 2.51 14.01
CA VAL A 61 -23.46 2.71 15.47
C VAL A 61 -22.43 3.78 15.82
N PHE A 62 -21.36 3.94 15.02
CA PHE A 62 -20.43 5.06 15.15
C PHE A 62 -21.05 6.41 14.75
N ALA A 63 -21.79 6.46 13.63
CA ALA A 63 -22.43 7.68 13.13
C ALA A 63 -23.40 8.29 14.16
N ILE A 64 -24.22 7.45 14.81
CA ILE A 64 -25.16 7.88 15.85
C ILE A 64 -24.52 7.93 17.24
N THR A 65 -23.26 7.49 17.40
CA THR A 65 -22.56 7.40 18.70
C THR A 65 -23.36 6.56 19.70
N ASP A 66 -23.71 5.32 19.33
CA ASP A 66 -24.37 4.36 20.24
C ASP A 66 -23.38 3.90 21.33
N LEU A 67 -23.40 4.60 22.47
CA LEU A 67 -22.52 4.37 23.62
C LEU A 67 -22.83 3.08 24.42
N SER A 68 -23.81 2.29 23.98
CA SER A 68 -24.01 0.93 24.52
C SER A 68 -23.08 -0.10 23.86
N VAL A 69 -22.44 0.23 22.72
CA VAL A 69 -21.37 -0.58 22.11
C VAL A 69 -20.02 -0.13 22.68
N LYS A 70 -19.28 -1.04 23.31
CA LYS A 70 -17.99 -0.77 23.95
C LYS A 70 -17.01 -0.07 23.01
N LEU A 71 -16.91 -0.55 21.77
CA LEU A 71 -15.99 0.03 20.79
C LEU A 71 -16.30 1.49 20.46
N VAL A 72 -17.59 1.84 20.37
CA VAL A 72 -18.06 3.20 20.12
C VAL A 72 -17.78 4.08 21.33
N ALA A 73 -18.07 3.59 22.54
CA ALA A 73 -17.76 4.30 23.78
C ALA A 73 -16.25 4.59 23.94
N MET A 74 -15.38 3.71 23.46
CA MET A 74 -13.93 3.89 23.55
C MET A 74 -13.34 4.79 22.46
N ASN A 75 -14.01 4.98 21.32
CA ASN A 75 -13.42 5.61 20.13
C ASN A 75 -14.28 6.71 19.48
N SER A 76 -15.39 7.09 20.10
CA SER A 76 -16.29 8.14 19.63
C SER A 76 -16.69 9.09 20.76
N HIS A 77 -17.27 10.23 20.39
CA HIS A 77 -17.77 11.25 21.31
C HIS A 77 -18.87 12.05 20.60
N THR A 78 -19.91 12.47 21.33
CA THR A 78 -21.04 13.24 20.77
C THR A 78 -20.64 14.51 20.01
N MET A 79 -19.71 15.30 20.56
CA MET A 79 -19.19 16.57 20.01
C MET A 79 -18.24 16.40 18.81
N LYS A 80 -17.81 15.17 18.51
CA LYS A 80 -16.87 14.90 17.42
C LYS A 80 -17.55 15.10 16.05
N PRO A 81 -16.90 15.76 15.07
CA PRO A 81 -17.42 15.84 13.71
C PRO A 81 -17.74 14.46 13.11
N LEU A 82 -18.79 14.37 12.28
CA LEU A 82 -19.29 13.09 11.74
C LEU A 82 -18.22 12.30 10.98
N ILE A 83 -17.38 12.95 10.20
CA ILE A 83 -16.29 12.30 9.46
C ILE A 83 -15.37 11.52 10.41
N PHE A 84 -15.04 12.08 11.58
CA PHE A 84 -14.19 11.44 12.57
C PHE A 84 -14.94 10.45 13.47
N LYS A 85 -16.28 10.55 13.56
CA LYS A 85 -17.11 9.46 14.09
C LYS A 85 -17.01 8.23 13.19
N LEU A 86 -17.21 8.41 11.87
CA LEU A 86 -17.11 7.33 10.90
C LEU A 86 -15.69 6.76 10.82
N SER A 87 -14.65 7.59 10.71
CA SER A 87 -13.27 7.10 10.66
C SER A 87 -12.83 6.43 11.96
N GLY A 88 -13.46 6.79 13.08
CA GLY A 88 -13.33 6.07 14.34
C GLY A 88 -13.66 4.58 14.24
N ALA A 89 -14.49 4.16 13.27
CA ALA A 89 -14.81 2.75 13.03
C ALA A 89 -13.61 1.94 12.52
N TRP A 90 -12.59 2.56 11.91
CA TRP A 90 -11.36 1.86 11.49
C TRP A 90 -10.08 2.44 12.11
N GLY A 91 -10.19 3.46 12.97
CA GLY A 91 -9.07 3.99 13.75
C GLY A 91 -8.65 3.14 14.96
N ASN A 92 -9.32 2.01 15.18
CA ASN A 92 -9.12 1.12 16.34
C ASN A 92 -8.76 -0.31 15.90
N HIS A 93 -8.61 -1.24 16.84
CA HIS A 93 -8.22 -2.61 16.55
C HIS A 93 -9.36 -3.44 15.92
N GLU A 94 -10.53 -3.51 16.57
CA GLU A 94 -11.67 -4.37 16.20
C GLU A 94 -12.25 -3.99 14.85
N GLY A 95 -12.54 -2.70 14.67
CA GLY A 95 -13.23 -2.20 13.49
C GLY A 95 -12.33 -2.12 12.26
N SER A 96 -11.02 -1.91 12.43
CA SER A 96 -10.07 -2.06 11.33
C SER A 96 -9.92 -3.52 10.89
N MET A 97 -10.05 -4.49 11.80
CA MET A 97 -10.08 -5.91 11.48
C MET A 97 -11.41 -6.31 10.83
N LEU A 98 -12.53 -5.69 11.21
CA LEU A 98 -13.79 -5.88 10.47
C LEU A 98 -13.68 -5.32 9.04
N LEU A 99 -13.06 -4.15 8.85
CA LEU A 99 -12.76 -3.62 7.51
C LEU A 99 -11.85 -4.56 6.72
N TRP A 100 -10.80 -5.10 7.35
CA TRP A 100 -9.91 -6.12 6.76
C TRP A 100 -10.69 -7.31 6.21
N VAL A 101 -11.52 -7.93 7.05
CA VAL A 101 -12.31 -9.11 6.65
C VAL A 101 -13.37 -8.75 5.61
N THR A 102 -13.94 -7.54 5.69
CA THR A 102 -14.89 -7.05 4.69
C THR A 102 -14.26 -6.99 3.30
N VAL A 103 -13.08 -6.37 3.18
CA VAL A 103 -12.34 -6.33 1.90
C VAL A 103 -12.01 -7.75 1.42
N MET A 104 -11.59 -8.64 2.32
CA MET A 104 -11.19 -10.01 1.99
C MET A 104 -12.35 -10.85 1.43
N ALA A 105 -13.50 -10.78 2.09
CA ALA A 105 -14.69 -11.53 1.71
C ALA A 105 -15.33 -10.95 0.45
N LEU A 106 -15.35 -9.62 0.29
CA LEU A 106 -15.80 -8.98 -0.96
C LEU A 106 -14.90 -9.36 -2.14
N ALA A 107 -13.57 -9.37 -1.95
CA ALA A 107 -12.64 -9.83 -2.97
C ALA A 107 -12.86 -11.33 -3.31
N GLY A 108 -13.04 -12.18 -2.29
CA GLY A 108 -13.38 -13.60 -2.46
C GLY A 108 -14.69 -13.82 -3.22
N GLY A 109 -15.74 -13.12 -2.84
CA GLY A 109 -17.04 -13.15 -3.52
C GLY A 109 -16.96 -12.65 -4.97
N LEU A 110 -16.20 -11.59 -5.22
CA LEU A 110 -16.01 -11.07 -6.58
C LEU A 110 -15.26 -12.06 -7.48
N ILE A 111 -14.25 -12.76 -6.96
CA ILE A 111 -13.56 -13.85 -7.69
C ILE A 111 -14.55 -14.98 -7.99
N ALA A 112 -15.30 -15.42 -6.98
CA ALA A 112 -16.29 -16.48 -7.12
C ALA A 112 -17.36 -16.15 -8.18
N ALA A 113 -17.74 -14.88 -8.30
CA ALA A 113 -18.70 -14.41 -9.29
C ALA A 113 -18.10 -14.34 -10.71
N VAL A 114 -16.95 -13.68 -10.87
CA VAL A 114 -16.44 -13.22 -12.17
C VAL A 114 -15.43 -14.16 -12.82
N GLU A 115 -14.62 -14.86 -12.02
CA GLU A 115 -13.50 -15.62 -12.54
C GLU A 115 -13.90 -17.04 -12.99
N ARG A 116 -13.55 -17.34 -14.24
CA ARG A 116 -13.92 -18.55 -15.00
C ARG A 116 -12.79 -19.06 -15.90
N ARG A 117 -11.58 -18.48 -15.82
CA ARG A 117 -10.42 -18.84 -16.66
C ARG A 117 -9.68 -20.07 -16.16
N LEU A 118 -9.79 -20.38 -14.88
CA LEU A 118 -9.12 -21.53 -14.28
C LEU A 118 -9.96 -22.79 -14.46
N PRO A 119 -9.31 -23.97 -14.54
CA PRO A 119 -9.99 -25.23 -14.33
C PRO A 119 -10.80 -25.19 -13.02
N GLU A 120 -12.01 -25.75 -13.02
CA GLU A 120 -12.91 -25.62 -11.86
C GLU A 120 -12.28 -26.21 -10.60
N ARG A 121 -11.55 -27.33 -10.71
CA ARG A 121 -10.81 -27.92 -9.58
C ARG A 121 -9.79 -26.95 -8.95
N THR A 122 -9.06 -26.18 -9.76
CA THR A 122 -8.11 -25.17 -9.27
C THR A 122 -8.84 -23.98 -8.66
N MET A 123 -9.97 -23.57 -9.26
CA MET A 123 -10.79 -22.49 -8.70
C MET A 123 -11.38 -22.88 -7.34
N GLN A 124 -11.89 -24.10 -7.20
CA GLN A 124 -12.41 -24.64 -5.94
C GLN A 124 -11.32 -24.66 -4.85
N ALA A 125 -10.11 -25.08 -5.21
CA ALA A 125 -8.95 -25.00 -4.30
C ALA A 125 -8.60 -23.55 -3.90
N THR A 126 -8.66 -22.61 -4.84
CA THR A 126 -8.43 -21.18 -4.57
C THR A 126 -9.50 -20.59 -3.66
N LEU A 127 -10.78 -20.88 -3.89
CA LEU A 127 -11.85 -20.43 -3.01
C LEU A 127 -11.79 -21.08 -1.64
N ALA A 128 -11.42 -22.37 -1.56
CA ALA A 128 -11.18 -23.03 -0.27
C ALA A 128 -10.05 -22.32 0.51
N ALA A 129 -8.93 -22.01 -0.14
CA ALA A 129 -7.83 -21.27 0.47
C ALA A 129 -8.28 -19.87 0.96
N GLN A 130 -9.07 -19.14 0.16
CA GLN A 130 -9.61 -17.85 0.56
C GLN A 130 -10.57 -17.97 1.76
N GLY A 131 -11.40 -19.02 1.79
CA GLY A 131 -12.29 -19.32 2.90
C GLY A 131 -11.53 -19.70 4.18
N PHE A 132 -10.43 -20.44 4.06
CA PHE A 132 -9.55 -20.78 5.19
C PHE A 132 -8.89 -19.55 5.81
N VAL A 133 -8.37 -18.64 4.98
CA VAL A 133 -7.82 -17.37 5.48
C VAL A 133 -8.92 -16.51 6.10
N ALA A 134 -10.09 -16.42 5.47
CA ALA A 134 -11.23 -15.67 6.02
C ALA A 134 -11.70 -16.22 7.37
N LEU A 135 -11.78 -17.54 7.51
CA LEU A 135 -12.24 -18.22 8.72
C LEU A 135 -11.38 -17.87 9.95
N GLY A 136 -10.06 -17.81 9.83
CA GLY A 136 -9.23 -17.46 10.99
C GLY A 136 -9.40 -16.00 11.42
N PHE A 137 -9.62 -15.08 10.48
CA PHE A 137 -9.95 -13.70 10.84
C PHE A 137 -11.39 -13.54 11.37
N TYR A 138 -12.35 -14.35 10.89
CA TYR A 138 -13.67 -14.42 11.53
C TYR A 138 -13.56 -14.93 12.97
N ALA A 139 -12.79 -16.00 13.19
CA ALA A 139 -12.53 -16.52 14.53
C ALA A 139 -11.85 -15.46 15.40
N PHE A 140 -10.88 -14.72 14.86
CA PHE A 140 -10.23 -13.60 15.55
C PHE A 140 -11.25 -12.53 16.01
N LEU A 141 -12.12 -12.08 15.11
CA LEU A 141 -13.16 -11.08 15.45
C LEU A 141 -14.17 -11.62 16.46
N LEU A 142 -14.62 -12.86 16.31
CA LEU A 142 -15.68 -13.41 17.14
C LEU A 142 -15.20 -13.80 18.54
N LEU A 143 -13.95 -14.26 18.69
CA LEU A 143 -13.43 -14.81 19.93
C LEU A 143 -12.53 -13.84 20.70
N SER A 144 -11.83 -12.92 20.01
CA SER A 144 -10.80 -12.07 20.62
C SER A 144 -11.04 -10.57 20.43
N SER A 145 -11.64 -10.16 19.31
CA SER A 145 -11.72 -8.74 18.92
C SER A 145 -13.11 -8.36 18.41
N ASN A 146 -14.14 -8.58 19.25
CA ASN A 146 -15.54 -8.40 18.85
C ASN A 146 -15.93 -6.91 18.71
N PRO A 147 -16.22 -6.41 17.50
CA PRO A 147 -16.54 -5.00 17.28
C PRO A 147 -17.93 -4.58 17.82
N PHE A 148 -18.76 -5.56 18.21
CA PHE A 148 -20.12 -5.34 18.70
C PHE A 148 -20.29 -5.70 20.18
N GLU A 149 -19.19 -5.83 20.93
CA GLU A 149 -19.23 -6.07 22.37
C GLU A 149 -20.08 -4.99 23.08
N ARG A 150 -21.06 -5.42 23.87
CA ARG A 150 -21.97 -4.54 24.61
C ARG A 150 -21.41 -4.20 25.99
N LEU A 151 -21.63 -2.97 26.42
CA LEU A 151 -21.45 -2.59 27.81
C LEU A 151 -22.67 -3.01 28.63
N ALA A 152 -22.44 -3.50 29.85
CA ALA A 152 -23.53 -3.83 30.79
C ALA A 152 -24.36 -2.59 31.14
N GLN A 153 -23.70 -1.43 31.24
CA GLN A 153 -24.33 -0.12 31.36
C GLN A 153 -23.76 0.79 30.27
N PRO A 154 -24.60 1.37 29.39
CA PRO A 154 -24.13 2.31 28.37
C PRO A 154 -23.36 3.47 28.99
N ALA A 155 -22.24 3.86 28.37
CA ALA A 155 -21.47 5.00 28.85
C ALA A 155 -22.28 6.30 28.69
N LEU A 156 -22.11 7.24 29.62
CA LEU A 156 -22.75 8.56 29.53
C LEU A 156 -22.17 9.40 28.39
N GLU A 157 -20.86 9.30 28.17
CA GLU A 157 -20.15 9.93 27.07
C GLU A 157 -18.98 9.03 26.64
N GLY A 158 -18.59 9.12 25.38
CA GLY A 158 -17.47 8.35 24.85
C GLY A 158 -16.11 9.04 25.08
N LEU A 159 -15.05 8.24 25.14
CA LEU A 159 -13.68 8.70 25.40
C LEU A 159 -13.08 9.52 24.24
N GLY A 160 -13.71 9.51 23.06
CA GLY A 160 -13.17 10.14 21.86
C GLY A 160 -12.19 9.25 21.09
N LEU A 161 -11.81 9.70 19.90
CA LEU A 161 -10.74 9.08 19.12
C LEU A 161 -9.43 9.81 19.46
N ASN A 162 -8.31 9.10 19.41
CA ASN A 162 -6.98 9.72 19.50
C ASN A 162 -6.94 10.99 18.63
N PRO A 163 -6.65 12.18 19.20
CA PRO A 163 -6.70 13.44 18.47
C PRO A 163 -5.84 13.52 17.21
N LEU A 164 -4.68 12.84 17.16
CA LEU A 164 -3.85 12.76 15.94
C LEU A 164 -4.56 12.06 14.79
N LEU A 165 -5.59 11.26 15.09
CA LEU A 165 -6.38 10.56 14.09
C LEU A 165 -7.59 11.36 13.62
N GLN A 166 -7.86 12.52 14.21
CA GLN A 166 -8.94 13.42 13.77
C GLN A 166 -8.50 14.29 12.60
N ASP A 167 -7.98 13.63 11.57
CA ASP A 167 -7.51 14.24 10.33
C ASP A 167 -8.06 13.48 9.10
N ILE A 168 -8.18 14.17 7.97
CA ILE A 168 -8.69 13.59 6.72
C ILE A 168 -7.77 12.47 6.19
N GLY A 169 -6.49 12.50 6.55
CA GLY A 169 -5.50 11.45 6.33
C GLY A 169 -5.99 10.10 6.84
N LEU A 170 -6.39 10.00 8.13
CA LEU A 170 -6.98 8.75 8.67
C LEU A 170 -8.25 8.35 7.91
N ALA A 171 -9.08 9.30 7.50
CA ALA A 171 -10.33 8.97 6.83
C ALA A 171 -10.11 8.27 5.47
N LEU A 172 -9.02 8.59 4.77
CA LEU A 172 -8.79 8.14 3.39
C LEU A 172 -7.70 7.07 3.27
N HIS A 173 -6.58 7.24 3.97
CA HIS A 173 -5.38 6.43 3.77
C HIS A 173 -5.54 4.95 4.22
N PRO A 174 -5.92 4.63 5.47
CA PRO A 174 -6.05 3.25 5.94
C PRO A 174 -6.98 2.39 5.09
N PRO A 175 -8.20 2.84 4.68
CA PRO A 175 -9.03 2.07 3.76
C PRO A 175 -8.30 1.69 2.47
N THR A 176 -7.59 2.63 1.84
CA THR A 176 -6.82 2.33 0.62
C THR A 176 -5.69 1.32 0.88
N LEU A 177 -4.98 1.41 2.01
CA LEU A 177 -4.00 0.38 2.39
C LEU A 177 -4.65 -0.99 2.61
N TYR A 178 -5.80 -1.06 3.28
CA TYR A 178 -6.50 -2.33 3.51
C TYR A 178 -6.97 -2.97 2.20
N PHE A 179 -7.49 -2.20 1.24
CA PHE A 179 -7.76 -2.70 -0.12
C PHE A 179 -6.52 -3.31 -0.79
N GLY A 180 -5.35 -2.73 -0.52
CA GLY A 180 -4.06 -3.22 -0.98
C GLY A 180 -3.59 -4.50 -0.29
N TYR A 181 -3.40 -4.47 1.04
CA TYR A 181 -2.88 -5.56 1.86
C TYR A 181 -3.74 -6.81 1.71
N VAL A 182 -5.04 -6.63 1.94
CA VAL A 182 -6.01 -7.70 1.91
C VAL A 182 -6.23 -8.17 0.48
N GLY A 183 -6.15 -7.27 -0.50
CA GLY A 183 -6.20 -7.64 -1.91
C GLY A 183 -5.13 -8.67 -2.32
N LEU A 184 -3.97 -8.70 -1.63
CA LEU A 184 -2.94 -9.72 -1.87
C LEU A 184 -3.34 -11.12 -1.37
N SER A 185 -4.32 -11.24 -0.46
CA SER A 185 -4.87 -12.56 -0.05
C SER A 185 -5.40 -13.34 -1.25
N VAL A 186 -5.90 -12.65 -2.27
CA VAL A 186 -6.36 -13.25 -3.51
C VAL A 186 -5.20 -13.92 -4.24
N ALA A 187 -4.07 -13.23 -4.39
CA ALA A 187 -2.89 -13.78 -5.06
C ALA A 187 -2.33 -14.98 -4.29
N PHE A 188 -2.34 -14.91 -2.95
CA PHE A 188 -1.99 -16.03 -2.08
C PHE A 188 -2.92 -17.23 -2.30
N SER A 189 -4.24 -17.02 -2.31
CA SER A 189 -5.23 -18.09 -2.53
C SER A 189 -5.14 -18.70 -3.94
N PHE A 190 -4.81 -17.89 -4.95
CA PHE A 190 -4.46 -18.39 -6.28
C PHE A 190 -3.21 -19.28 -6.21
N ALA A 191 -2.13 -18.83 -5.57
CA ALA A 191 -0.89 -19.59 -5.43
C ALA A 191 -1.09 -20.93 -4.70
N VAL A 192 -1.84 -20.93 -3.58
CA VAL A 192 -2.20 -22.15 -2.85
C VAL A 192 -3.03 -23.09 -3.71
N GLY A 193 -4.07 -22.60 -4.39
CA GLY A 193 -4.90 -23.42 -5.27
C GLY A 193 -4.10 -24.05 -6.43
N ALA A 194 -3.17 -23.30 -7.02
CA ALA A 194 -2.28 -23.79 -8.06
C ALA A 194 -1.27 -24.83 -7.54
N LEU A 195 -0.75 -24.67 -6.31
CA LEU A 195 0.12 -25.66 -5.66
C LEU A 195 -0.62 -26.96 -5.36
N VAL A 196 -1.82 -26.88 -4.81
CA VAL A 196 -2.66 -28.05 -4.49
C VAL A 196 -2.99 -28.85 -5.74
N THR A 197 -3.33 -28.17 -6.84
CA THR A 197 -3.73 -28.81 -8.09
C THR A 197 -2.58 -29.03 -9.08
N LYS A 198 -1.37 -28.54 -8.77
CA LYS A 198 -0.18 -28.53 -9.65
C LYS A 198 -0.41 -27.81 -10.99
N GLN A 199 -1.37 -26.88 -11.04
CA GLN A 199 -1.80 -26.18 -12.26
C GLN A 199 -1.19 -24.77 -12.35
N VAL A 200 0.12 -24.71 -12.53
CA VAL A 200 0.87 -23.43 -12.61
C VAL A 200 1.08 -23.08 -14.07
N THR A 201 0.04 -22.59 -14.72
CA THR A 201 0.03 -22.36 -16.17
C THR A 201 0.05 -20.87 -16.54
N PRO A 202 0.24 -20.53 -17.82
CA PRO A 202 0.04 -19.17 -18.29
C PRO A 202 -1.39 -18.65 -18.04
N ASP A 203 -2.42 -19.51 -18.08
CA ASP A 203 -3.79 -19.08 -17.77
C ASP A 203 -3.98 -18.74 -16.30
N PHE A 204 -3.31 -19.47 -15.41
CA PHE A 204 -3.22 -19.10 -14.00
C PHE A 204 -2.67 -17.68 -13.81
N ALA A 205 -1.54 -17.36 -14.43
CA ALA A 205 -0.98 -16.02 -14.33
C ALA A 205 -1.88 -14.95 -14.98
N ARG A 206 -2.58 -15.26 -16.08
CA ARG A 206 -3.56 -14.33 -16.68
C ARG A 206 -4.75 -14.07 -15.76
N ALA A 207 -5.22 -15.08 -15.03
CA ALA A 207 -6.31 -14.97 -14.07
C ALA A 207 -5.91 -14.13 -12.85
N MET A 208 -4.70 -14.34 -12.31
CA MET A 208 -4.20 -13.70 -11.09
C MET A 208 -3.79 -12.22 -11.29
N ARG A 209 -3.22 -11.87 -12.46
CA ARG A 209 -2.66 -10.52 -12.74
C ARG A 209 -3.58 -9.33 -12.43
N PRO A 210 -4.87 -9.31 -12.83
CA PRO A 210 -5.75 -8.17 -12.54
C PRO A 210 -5.91 -7.91 -11.03
N TRP A 211 -5.91 -8.97 -10.23
CA TRP A 211 -6.02 -8.90 -8.78
C TRP A 211 -4.76 -8.35 -8.13
N ILE A 212 -3.59 -8.82 -8.57
CA ILE A 212 -2.29 -8.25 -8.14
C ILE A 212 -2.23 -6.77 -8.50
N LEU A 213 -2.62 -6.40 -9.72
CA LEU A 213 -2.63 -4.99 -10.14
C LEU A 213 -3.57 -4.13 -9.29
N GLY A 214 -4.79 -4.61 -9.01
CA GLY A 214 -5.73 -3.89 -8.15
C GLY A 214 -5.14 -3.64 -6.76
N ALA A 215 -4.65 -4.70 -6.12
CA ALA A 215 -4.00 -4.60 -4.81
C ALA A 215 -2.79 -3.66 -4.83
N TRP A 216 -1.94 -3.74 -5.85
CA TRP A 216 -0.75 -2.90 -6.01
C TRP A 216 -1.09 -1.42 -6.22
N ILE A 217 -2.16 -1.09 -6.96
CA ILE A 217 -2.64 0.29 -7.12
C ILE A 217 -3.06 0.87 -5.77
N PHE A 218 -3.88 0.13 -5.02
CA PHE A 218 -4.37 0.57 -3.71
C PHE A 218 -3.23 0.68 -2.68
N LEU A 219 -2.28 -0.24 -2.68
CA LEU A 219 -1.04 -0.12 -1.90
C LEU A 219 -0.27 1.15 -2.24
N THR A 220 -0.08 1.45 -3.54
CA THR A 220 0.64 2.63 -3.99
C THR A 220 -0.05 3.91 -3.52
N LEU A 221 -1.38 4.00 -3.69
CA LEU A 221 -2.17 5.14 -3.24
C LEU A 221 -2.15 5.27 -1.72
N GLY A 222 -2.26 4.16 -1.00
CA GLY A 222 -2.14 4.12 0.46
C GLY A 222 -0.79 4.66 0.90
N ILE A 223 0.33 4.10 0.46
CA ILE A 223 1.68 4.56 0.85
C ILE A 223 1.89 6.04 0.50
N ALA A 224 1.45 6.49 -0.69
CA ALA A 224 1.56 7.89 -1.08
C ALA A 224 0.71 8.82 -0.17
N ALA A 225 -0.54 8.47 0.11
CA ALA A 225 -1.39 9.24 1.01
C ALA A 225 -0.86 9.24 2.45
N GLY A 226 -0.37 8.10 2.94
CA GLY A 226 0.18 7.95 4.28
C GLY A 226 1.46 8.76 4.49
N SER A 227 2.39 8.73 3.53
CA SER A 227 3.59 9.57 3.57
C SER A 227 3.29 11.07 3.47
N TYR A 228 2.25 11.47 2.72
CA TYR A 228 1.80 12.87 2.71
C TYR A 228 1.20 13.28 4.05
N TRP A 229 0.40 12.40 4.66
CA TRP A 229 -0.19 12.65 5.98
C TRP A 229 0.88 12.74 7.08
N ALA A 230 1.80 11.78 7.13
CA ALA A 230 2.95 11.81 8.05
C ALA A 230 3.80 13.07 7.88
N TYR A 231 3.90 13.57 6.64
CA TYR A 231 4.63 14.79 6.31
C TYR A 231 4.09 16.03 7.02
N TYR A 232 2.77 16.16 7.24
CA TYR A 232 2.18 17.38 7.84
C TYR A 232 1.61 17.22 9.25
N GLU A 233 1.16 16.02 9.62
CA GLU A 233 0.49 15.81 10.91
C GLU A 233 1.49 15.79 12.07
N LEU A 234 2.68 15.23 11.85
CA LEU A 234 3.63 14.96 12.93
C LEU A 234 4.56 16.15 13.26
N GLY A 235 4.42 17.29 12.59
CA GLY A 235 5.10 18.53 12.98
C GLY A 235 6.64 18.59 12.76
N TRP A 236 7.29 17.49 12.34
CA TRP A 236 8.75 17.38 12.19
C TRP A 236 9.25 17.62 10.77
N GLY A 237 8.34 17.69 9.78
CA GLY A 237 8.65 18.13 8.43
C GLY A 237 9.38 17.11 7.55
N GLY A 238 9.13 15.80 7.66
CA GLY A 238 9.62 14.84 6.65
C GLY A 238 8.59 13.77 6.33
N TYR A 239 8.80 13.04 5.24
CA TYR A 239 7.77 12.20 4.62
C TYR A 239 7.94 10.69 4.88
N TRP A 240 9.09 10.28 5.42
CA TRP A 240 9.43 8.89 5.69
C TRP A 240 10.57 8.80 6.70
N PHE A 241 10.39 8.02 7.75
CA PHE A 241 11.37 7.81 8.82
C PHE A 241 11.99 6.42 8.87
N TRP A 242 11.48 5.49 8.06
CA TRP A 242 11.74 4.06 8.23
C TRP A 242 11.20 3.51 9.56
N ASP A 243 10.11 4.10 10.05
CA ASP A 243 9.37 3.60 11.21
C ASP A 243 8.76 2.21 10.91
N PRO A 244 8.62 1.30 11.89
CA PRO A 244 8.08 -0.03 11.66
C PRO A 244 6.73 -0.09 10.93
N VAL A 245 5.84 0.88 11.16
CA VAL A 245 4.52 0.94 10.48
C VAL A 245 4.68 1.35 9.01
N GLU A 246 5.58 2.29 8.72
CA GLU A 246 5.94 2.67 7.36
C GLU A 246 6.55 1.48 6.62
N ASN A 247 7.51 0.80 7.25
CA ASN A 247 8.17 -0.39 6.69
C ASN A 247 7.19 -1.53 6.45
N ALA A 248 6.25 -1.75 7.38
CA ALA A 248 5.17 -2.72 7.25
C ALA A 248 4.32 -2.50 5.99
N SER A 249 4.18 -1.26 5.53
CA SER A 249 3.48 -0.94 4.27
C SER A 249 4.33 -1.11 3.02
N LEU A 250 5.64 -0.88 3.12
CA LEU A 250 6.56 -0.99 2.00
C LEU A 250 6.85 -2.46 1.62
N MET A 251 6.99 -3.35 2.61
CA MET A 251 7.31 -4.76 2.40
C MET A 251 6.35 -5.49 1.43
N PRO A 252 5.02 -5.47 1.63
CA PRO A 252 4.10 -6.10 0.68
C PRO A 252 4.09 -5.42 -0.69
N TRP A 253 4.34 -4.10 -0.78
CA TRP A 253 4.44 -3.40 -2.05
C TRP A 253 5.65 -3.84 -2.88
N LEU A 254 6.81 -4.05 -2.25
CA LEU A 254 8.01 -4.60 -2.91
C LEU A 254 7.76 -6.01 -3.43
N ALA A 255 7.19 -6.89 -2.60
CA ALA A 255 6.83 -8.25 -2.97
C ALA A 255 5.78 -8.27 -4.10
N ALA A 256 4.75 -7.43 -4.03
CA ALA A 256 3.71 -7.30 -5.04
C ALA A 256 4.26 -6.78 -6.37
N THR A 257 5.21 -5.83 -6.34
CA THR A 257 5.90 -5.31 -7.52
C THR A 257 6.68 -6.42 -8.22
N ALA A 258 7.44 -7.22 -7.46
CA ALA A 258 8.15 -8.39 -8.01
C ALA A 258 7.17 -9.43 -8.56
N LEU A 259 6.09 -9.71 -7.84
CA LEU A 259 5.03 -10.65 -8.25
C LEU A 259 4.38 -10.21 -9.56
N LEU A 260 4.07 -8.93 -9.73
CA LEU A 260 3.47 -8.38 -10.94
C LEU A 260 4.35 -8.62 -12.18
N HIS A 261 5.65 -8.42 -12.03
CA HIS A 261 6.63 -8.64 -13.10
C HIS A 261 6.85 -10.14 -13.37
N SER A 262 6.94 -10.96 -12.33
CA SER A 262 7.05 -12.43 -12.48
C SER A 262 5.83 -13.02 -13.16
N ALA A 263 4.63 -12.65 -12.70
CA ALA A 263 3.38 -13.06 -13.34
C ALA A 263 3.32 -12.56 -14.79
N SER A 264 3.92 -11.39 -15.09
CA SER A 264 4.10 -10.83 -16.44
C SER A 264 4.96 -11.70 -17.37
N VAL A 265 5.96 -12.37 -16.84
CA VAL A 265 6.76 -13.38 -17.57
C VAL A 265 5.94 -14.66 -17.74
N LEU A 266 5.41 -15.23 -16.66
CA LEU A 266 4.70 -16.52 -16.68
C LEU A 266 3.55 -16.53 -17.69
N ALA A 267 2.66 -15.54 -17.66
CA ALA A 267 1.52 -15.54 -18.58
C ALA A 267 1.86 -15.20 -20.05
N SER A 268 3.08 -14.72 -20.33
CA SER A 268 3.52 -14.35 -21.69
C SER A 268 4.47 -15.38 -22.32
N ARG A 269 5.25 -16.08 -21.47
CA ARG A 269 6.38 -16.91 -21.89
C ARG A 269 6.45 -18.26 -21.21
N ASP A 270 5.56 -18.52 -20.27
CA ASP A 270 5.53 -19.78 -19.56
C ASP A 270 6.85 -20.11 -18.86
N ALA A 271 7.45 -19.11 -18.21
CA ALA A 271 8.68 -19.23 -17.43
C ALA A 271 8.49 -18.66 -16.02
N LEU A 272 9.41 -18.95 -15.10
CA LEU A 272 9.37 -18.49 -13.70
C LEU A 272 8.13 -18.98 -12.92
N ARG A 273 7.68 -20.21 -13.21
CA ARG A 273 6.51 -20.84 -12.57
C ARG A 273 6.66 -20.87 -11.04
N VAL A 274 7.72 -21.50 -10.55
CA VAL A 274 8.01 -21.65 -9.11
C VAL A 274 8.21 -20.29 -8.43
N TRP A 275 9.00 -19.41 -9.03
CA TRP A 275 9.26 -18.05 -8.51
C TRP A 275 7.99 -17.21 -8.39
N THR A 276 7.08 -17.30 -9.37
CA THR A 276 5.80 -16.58 -9.34
C THR A 276 4.91 -17.04 -8.18
N ILE A 277 4.88 -18.35 -7.89
CA ILE A 277 4.12 -18.88 -6.75
C ILE A 277 4.75 -18.42 -5.44
N MET A 278 6.08 -18.53 -5.30
CA MET A 278 6.80 -18.09 -4.11
C MET A 278 6.47 -16.62 -3.79
N LEU A 279 6.56 -15.74 -4.78
CA LEU A 279 6.20 -14.33 -4.63
C LEU A 279 4.71 -14.13 -4.29
N GLY A 280 3.82 -14.98 -4.78
CA GLY A 280 2.41 -14.99 -4.42
C GLY A 280 2.18 -15.28 -2.94
N VAL A 281 2.94 -16.23 -2.39
CA VAL A 281 2.94 -16.53 -0.95
C VAL A 281 3.55 -15.38 -0.17
N VAL A 282 4.76 -14.93 -0.54
CA VAL A 282 5.51 -13.89 0.16
C VAL A 282 4.74 -12.56 0.21
N ALA A 283 4.05 -12.15 -0.86
CA ALA A 283 3.36 -10.86 -0.89
C ALA A 283 2.27 -10.72 0.20
N PHE A 284 1.43 -11.76 0.37
CA PHE A 284 0.44 -11.75 1.45
C PHE A 284 1.08 -11.99 2.82
N SER A 285 2.12 -12.82 2.90
CA SER A 285 2.91 -13.02 4.11
C SER A 285 3.46 -11.71 4.68
N MET A 286 3.96 -10.81 3.83
CA MET A 286 4.43 -9.49 4.25
C MET A 286 3.29 -8.59 4.76
N SER A 287 2.09 -8.71 4.20
CA SER A 287 0.91 -7.99 4.70
C SER A 287 0.50 -8.50 6.09
N MET A 288 0.48 -9.83 6.28
CA MET A 288 0.19 -10.45 7.58
C MET A 288 1.24 -10.11 8.64
N LEU A 289 2.52 -10.16 8.27
CA LEU A 289 3.61 -9.77 9.15
C LEU A 289 3.49 -8.30 9.54
N GLY A 290 3.23 -7.41 8.58
CA GLY A 290 2.97 -6.00 8.85
C GLY A 290 1.83 -5.81 9.84
N THR A 291 0.71 -6.51 9.66
CA THR A 291 -0.42 -6.48 10.61
C THR A 291 0.00 -6.92 12.02
N PHE A 292 0.80 -7.98 12.14
CA PHE A 292 1.35 -8.42 13.44
C PHE A 292 2.24 -7.35 14.07
N LEU A 293 3.20 -6.79 13.32
CA LEU A 293 4.15 -5.80 13.82
C LEU A 293 3.45 -4.53 14.35
N VAL A 294 2.43 -4.05 13.63
CA VAL A 294 1.73 -2.80 13.96
C VAL A 294 0.72 -2.97 15.10
N ARG A 295 0.23 -4.20 15.36
CA ARG A 295 -0.87 -4.44 16.31
C ARG A 295 -0.45 -5.14 17.61
N SER A 296 0.66 -5.88 17.60
CA SER A 296 1.11 -6.63 18.76
C SER A 296 1.76 -5.78 19.85
N GLY A 297 2.16 -4.54 19.54
CA GLY A 297 2.86 -3.67 20.49
C GLY A 297 4.30 -4.08 20.80
N ILE A 298 4.85 -5.05 20.07
CA ILE A 298 6.23 -5.53 20.26
C ILE A 298 7.29 -4.54 19.75
N LEU A 299 6.91 -3.65 18.83
CA LEU A 299 7.78 -2.60 18.31
C LEU A 299 7.25 -1.24 18.76
N THR A 300 8.15 -0.38 19.21
CA THR A 300 7.83 1.04 19.43
C THR A 300 7.69 1.73 18.08
N SER A 301 6.60 2.47 17.89
CA SER A 301 6.34 3.23 16.67
C SER A 301 5.49 4.45 17.00
N VAL A 302 5.80 5.56 16.33
CA VAL A 302 5.01 6.81 16.43
C VAL A 302 3.68 6.73 15.67
N HIS A 303 3.54 5.73 14.80
CA HIS A 303 2.35 5.49 13.98
C HIS A 303 1.50 4.31 14.49
N ALA A 304 1.84 3.74 15.65
CA ALA A 304 1.09 2.65 16.25
C ALA A 304 0.06 3.18 17.25
N PHE A 305 -1.21 3.24 16.82
CA PHE A 305 -2.30 3.85 17.62
C PHE A 305 -3.20 2.84 18.33
N ALA A 306 -3.14 1.56 17.96
CA ALA A 306 -3.99 0.53 18.53
C ALA A 306 -3.19 -0.78 18.65
N VAL A 307 -2.56 -0.91 19.81
CA VAL A 307 -1.69 -2.03 20.21
C VAL A 307 -2.35 -2.83 21.33
N ASP A 308 -2.30 -4.15 21.21
CA ASP A 308 -2.83 -5.09 22.21
C ASP A 308 -2.03 -6.40 22.13
N PRO A 309 -1.18 -6.72 23.13
CA PRO A 309 -0.35 -7.92 23.12
C PRO A 309 -1.15 -9.23 23.08
N GLU A 310 -2.31 -9.29 23.74
CA GLU A 310 -3.15 -10.49 23.77
C GLU A 310 -3.66 -10.80 22.35
N ARG A 311 -4.17 -9.79 21.66
CA ARG A 311 -4.57 -9.90 20.25
C ARG A 311 -3.41 -10.16 19.32
N GLY A 312 -2.24 -9.58 19.62
CA GLY A 312 -0.98 -9.84 18.93
C GLY A 312 -0.63 -11.33 18.90
N SER A 313 -0.85 -12.04 20.00
CA SER A 313 -0.59 -13.50 20.08
C SER A 313 -1.49 -14.32 19.15
N PHE A 314 -2.77 -13.94 19.00
CA PHE A 314 -3.68 -14.59 18.07
C PHE A 314 -3.25 -14.34 16.62
N ILE A 315 -2.88 -13.10 16.29
CA ILE A 315 -2.36 -12.76 14.94
C ILE A 315 -1.07 -13.54 14.66
N LEU A 316 -0.18 -13.70 15.65
CA LEU A 316 1.03 -14.52 15.53
C LEU A 316 0.70 -15.99 15.24
N PHE A 317 -0.31 -16.55 15.90
CA PHE A 317 -0.79 -17.90 15.60
C PHE A 317 -1.32 -18.01 14.15
N LEU A 318 -2.14 -17.06 13.70
CA LEU A 318 -2.61 -17.02 12.30
C LEU A 318 -1.45 -16.85 11.31
N LEU A 319 -0.46 -16.02 11.65
CA LEU A 319 0.77 -15.82 10.88
C LEU A 319 1.52 -17.16 10.71
N ALA A 320 1.77 -17.86 11.82
CA ALA A 320 2.44 -19.16 11.82
C ALA A 320 1.64 -20.21 11.02
N LEU A 321 0.33 -20.24 11.18
CA LEU A 321 -0.56 -21.17 10.47
C LEU A 321 -0.57 -20.92 8.96
N TYR A 322 -0.79 -19.67 8.53
CA TYR A 322 -0.94 -19.33 7.12
C TYR A 322 0.38 -19.28 6.37
N ILE A 323 1.39 -18.61 6.93
CA ILE A 323 2.70 -18.52 6.30
C ILE A 323 3.41 -19.88 6.40
N GLY A 324 3.47 -20.48 7.59
CA GLY A 324 4.10 -21.78 7.80
C GLY A 324 3.42 -22.87 6.96
N GLY A 325 2.09 -22.90 6.94
CA GLY A 325 1.32 -23.83 6.11
C GLY A 325 1.55 -23.64 4.61
N ALA A 326 1.57 -22.40 4.11
CA ALA A 326 1.82 -22.13 2.70
C ALA A 326 3.27 -22.41 2.28
N LEU A 327 4.26 -22.10 3.13
CA LEU A 327 5.67 -22.41 2.88
C LEU A 327 5.94 -23.91 2.94
N LEU A 328 5.32 -24.64 3.88
CA LEU A 328 5.39 -26.10 3.93
C LEU A 328 4.77 -26.71 2.67
N LEU A 329 3.56 -26.26 2.28
CA LEU A 329 2.92 -26.71 1.05
C LEU A 329 3.80 -26.41 -0.17
N PHE A 330 4.40 -25.22 -0.23
CA PHE A 330 5.34 -24.85 -1.27
C PHE A 330 6.54 -25.79 -1.29
N ALA A 331 7.20 -26.04 -0.16
CA ALA A 331 8.36 -26.93 -0.06
C ALA A 331 8.03 -28.36 -0.53
N LEU A 332 6.86 -28.88 -0.16
CA LEU A 332 6.40 -30.22 -0.55
C LEU A 332 5.99 -30.35 -2.02
N ARG A 333 5.56 -29.25 -2.67
CA ARG A 333 5.00 -29.27 -4.03
C ARG A 333 5.90 -28.62 -5.09
N ALA A 334 6.84 -27.76 -4.71
CA ALA A 334 7.68 -27.00 -5.63
C ALA A 334 8.43 -27.89 -6.62
N GLY A 335 9.02 -29.00 -6.14
CA GLY A 335 9.74 -29.96 -6.98
C GLY A 335 8.87 -30.69 -8.02
N SER A 336 7.54 -30.66 -7.87
CA SER A 336 6.61 -31.25 -8.84
C SER A 336 6.17 -30.29 -9.95
N ILE A 337 6.63 -29.03 -9.91
CA ILE A 337 6.32 -27.99 -10.89
C ILE A 337 7.50 -27.87 -11.86
N SER A 338 7.26 -28.04 -13.16
CA SER A 338 8.29 -27.82 -14.17
C SER A 338 8.66 -26.33 -14.24
N GLU A 339 9.95 -26.01 -14.47
CA GLU A 339 10.42 -24.60 -14.51
C GLU A 339 9.96 -23.81 -15.75
N GLY A 340 9.27 -24.46 -16.68
CA GLY A 340 8.76 -23.82 -17.89
C GLY A 340 9.88 -23.58 -18.93
N GLU A 341 9.67 -22.60 -19.80
CA GLU A 341 10.54 -22.30 -20.94
C GLU A 341 11.87 -21.62 -20.55
N ARG A 342 12.96 -21.97 -21.22
CA ARG A 342 14.28 -21.35 -21.04
C ARG A 342 14.40 -20.04 -21.84
N PHE A 343 15.21 -19.12 -21.33
CA PHE A 343 15.50 -17.83 -21.98
C PHE A 343 16.97 -17.44 -21.80
N SER A 344 17.50 -16.60 -22.70
CA SER A 344 18.87 -16.10 -22.58
C SER A 344 18.97 -14.96 -21.56
N VAL A 345 20.11 -14.78 -20.89
CA VAL A 345 20.36 -13.63 -19.98
C VAL A 345 20.11 -12.29 -20.69
N ALA A 346 20.55 -12.17 -21.94
CA ALA A 346 20.28 -11.01 -22.79
C ALA A 346 18.85 -11.06 -23.36
N SER A 347 17.85 -10.91 -22.49
CA SER A 347 16.43 -10.89 -22.84
C SER A 347 15.63 -10.04 -21.86
N ARG A 348 14.38 -9.75 -22.23
CA ARG A 348 13.43 -9.09 -21.33
C ARG A 348 13.17 -9.93 -20.07
N GLU A 349 13.09 -11.24 -20.21
CA GLU A 349 12.96 -12.17 -19.08
C GLU A 349 14.14 -12.03 -18.13
N GLY A 350 15.37 -12.02 -18.65
CA GLY A 350 16.58 -11.84 -17.85
C GLY A 350 16.59 -10.52 -17.07
N ALA A 351 16.25 -9.40 -17.72
CA ALA A 351 16.14 -8.11 -17.05
C ALA A 351 15.06 -8.10 -15.94
N LEU A 352 13.92 -8.76 -16.19
CA LEU A 352 12.85 -8.88 -15.18
C LEU A 352 13.26 -9.76 -14.00
N VAL A 353 14.06 -10.81 -14.23
CA VAL A 353 14.63 -11.64 -13.15
C VAL A 353 15.58 -10.81 -12.30
N VAL A 354 16.51 -10.06 -12.92
CA VAL A 354 17.42 -9.19 -12.17
C VAL A 354 16.65 -8.19 -11.31
N ASN A 355 15.65 -7.50 -11.89
CA ASN A 355 14.82 -6.58 -11.11
C ASN A 355 14.05 -7.28 -9.98
N ASN A 356 13.51 -8.48 -10.20
CA ASN A 356 12.86 -9.24 -9.14
C ASN A 356 13.82 -9.58 -8.00
N VAL A 357 15.05 -10.02 -8.31
CA VAL A 357 16.07 -10.30 -7.30
C VAL A 357 16.43 -9.03 -6.52
N MET A 358 16.59 -7.89 -7.18
CA MET A 358 16.88 -6.62 -6.51
C MET A 358 15.73 -6.15 -5.62
N LEU A 359 14.48 -6.26 -6.08
CA LEU A 359 13.30 -5.96 -5.27
C LEU A 359 13.21 -6.88 -4.05
N SER A 360 13.48 -8.18 -4.21
CA SER A 360 13.53 -9.15 -3.11
C SER A 360 14.69 -8.86 -2.15
N ALA A 361 15.83 -8.38 -2.63
CA ALA A 361 16.95 -7.98 -1.78
C ALA A 361 16.61 -6.74 -0.95
N ILE A 362 16.00 -5.70 -1.55
CA ILE A 362 15.51 -4.53 -0.82
C ILE A 362 14.46 -4.96 0.22
N LEU A 363 13.53 -5.84 -0.16
CA LEU A 363 12.56 -6.40 0.78
C LEU A 363 13.25 -7.09 1.97
N ALA A 364 14.29 -7.89 1.72
CA ALA A 364 15.06 -8.55 2.77
C ALA A 364 15.77 -7.53 3.67
N VAL A 365 16.36 -6.46 3.11
CA VAL A 365 16.98 -5.37 3.88
C VAL A 365 15.95 -4.70 4.79
N VAL A 366 14.77 -4.36 4.26
CA VAL A 366 13.70 -3.72 5.04
C VAL A 366 13.19 -4.66 6.15
N LEU A 367 12.95 -5.93 5.81
CA LEU A 367 12.49 -6.94 6.75
C LEU A 367 13.50 -7.15 7.88
N LEU A 368 14.77 -7.40 7.54
CA LEU A 368 15.83 -7.64 8.52
C LEU A 368 16.05 -6.41 9.40
N GLY A 369 16.14 -5.21 8.83
CA GLY A 369 16.30 -3.98 9.59
C GLY A 369 15.12 -3.70 10.54
N THR A 370 13.89 -4.04 10.12
CA THR A 370 12.68 -3.85 10.94
C THR A 370 12.60 -4.87 12.08
N LEU A 371 13.03 -6.11 11.85
CA LEU A 371 13.01 -7.17 12.87
C LEU A 371 14.26 -7.17 13.77
N TYR A 372 15.34 -6.49 13.37
CA TYR A 372 16.60 -6.49 14.12
C TYR A 372 16.45 -5.97 15.56
N PRO A 373 15.71 -4.88 15.86
CA PRO A 373 15.44 -4.45 17.23
C PRO A 373 14.79 -5.54 18.10
N LEU A 374 13.87 -6.33 17.54
CA LEU A 374 13.22 -7.44 18.27
C LEU A 374 14.21 -8.54 18.62
N LEU A 375 15.14 -8.82 17.71
CA LEU A 375 16.18 -9.81 17.93
C LEU A 375 17.15 -9.34 19.04
N THR A 376 17.59 -8.08 19.00
CA THR A 376 18.51 -7.55 20.02
C THR A 376 17.85 -7.40 21.38
N GLU A 377 16.56 -7.05 21.41
CA GLU A 377 15.79 -6.96 22.65
C GLU A 377 15.63 -8.33 23.33
N ALA A 378 15.59 -9.43 22.57
CA ALA A 378 15.64 -10.78 23.13
C ALA A 378 16.97 -11.10 23.87
N PHE A 379 18.00 -10.27 23.68
CA PHE A 379 19.26 -10.29 24.42
C PHE A 379 19.43 -9.06 25.35
N ASP A 380 18.33 -8.39 25.72
CA ASP A 380 18.29 -7.19 26.56
C ASP A 380 19.06 -5.97 25.98
N ILE A 381 19.27 -5.93 24.67
CA ILE A 381 19.94 -4.82 23.97
C ILE A 381 18.91 -4.06 23.13
N ARG A 382 18.68 -2.78 23.45
CA ARG A 382 17.78 -1.91 22.68
C ARG A 382 18.53 -1.17 21.58
N VAL A 383 18.16 -1.41 20.33
CA VAL A 383 18.71 -0.74 19.15
C VAL A 383 17.57 -0.14 18.35
N SER A 384 17.77 1.08 17.83
CA SER A 384 16.89 1.67 16.83
C SER A 384 17.57 1.66 15.47
N VAL A 385 16.86 1.19 14.44
CA VAL A 385 17.36 1.14 13.06
C VAL A 385 16.58 2.17 12.24
N GLY A 386 17.28 3.08 11.57
CA GLY A 386 16.66 4.20 10.83
C GLY A 386 17.37 4.51 9.51
N PRO A 387 17.22 5.74 8.98
CA PRO A 387 17.79 6.15 7.69
C PRO A 387 19.28 5.81 7.48
N PRO A 388 20.17 5.90 8.49
CA PRO A 388 21.59 5.54 8.32
C PRO A 388 21.85 4.08 7.92
N TYR A 389 20.93 3.15 8.23
CA TYR A 389 20.98 1.77 7.76
C TYR A 389 20.23 1.61 6.44
N PHE A 390 18.95 1.99 6.40
CA PHE A 390 18.09 1.66 5.28
C PHE A 390 18.49 2.35 3.98
N ASN A 391 18.87 3.64 4.02
CA ASN A 391 19.19 4.41 2.82
C ASN A 391 20.42 3.85 2.08
N PRO A 392 21.61 3.74 2.69
CA PRO A 392 22.80 3.26 1.98
C PRO A 392 22.70 1.77 1.60
N VAL A 393 22.14 0.92 2.46
CA VAL A 393 22.06 -0.53 2.18
C VAL A 393 21.05 -0.80 1.06
N SER A 394 19.89 -0.12 1.05
CA SER A 394 18.92 -0.25 -0.04
C SER A 394 19.45 0.34 -1.34
N ALA A 395 20.24 1.42 -1.28
CA ALA A 395 20.84 2.05 -2.46
C ALA A 395 21.72 1.10 -3.27
N ILE A 396 22.41 0.16 -2.61
CA ILE A 396 23.25 -0.88 -3.26
C ILE A 396 22.43 -1.69 -4.28
N PHE A 397 21.16 -1.95 -3.99
CA PHE A 397 20.27 -2.72 -4.86
C PHE A 397 19.39 -1.82 -5.74
N LEU A 398 18.98 -0.66 -5.21
CA LEU A 398 18.10 0.29 -5.90
C LEU A 398 18.73 0.84 -7.18
N PHE A 399 19.95 1.36 -7.16
CA PHE A 399 20.54 1.99 -8.35
C PHE A 399 20.81 0.98 -9.49
N PRO A 400 21.35 -0.22 -9.22
CA PRO A 400 21.42 -1.27 -10.25
C PRO A 400 20.05 -1.66 -10.80
N MET A 401 19.02 -1.76 -9.94
CA MET A 401 17.65 -2.01 -10.37
C MET A 401 17.12 -0.91 -11.30
N LEU A 402 17.36 0.37 -10.97
CA LEU A 402 16.96 1.49 -11.82
C LEU A 402 17.69 1.47 -13.17
N ALA A 403 18.97 1.10 -13.20
CA ALA A 403 19.73 0.94 -14.44
C ALA A 403 19.13 -0.15 -15.33
N VAL A 404 18.80 -1.31 -14.75
CA VAL A 404 18.15 -2.41 -15.48
C VAL A 404 16.73 -2.03 -15.90
N MET A 405 15.98 -1.30 -15.07
CA MET A 405 14.64 -0.79 -15.38
C MET A 405 14.64 0.18 -16.57
N ALA A 406 15.68 1.00 -16.74
CA ALA A 406 15.82 1.90 -17.89
C ALA A 406 15.96 1.14 -19.23
N VAL A 407 16.49 -0.08 -19.21
CA VAL A 407 16.86 -0.84 -20.43
C VAL A 407 15.94 -2.02 -20.69
N GLY A 408 15.49 -2.71 -19.64
CA GLY A 408 14.69 -3.93 -19.70
C GLY A 408 13.47 -3.85 -20.61
N PRO A 409 12.64 -2.78 -20.55
CA PRO A 409 11.49 -2.60 -21.43
C PRO A 409 11.82 -2.57 -22.94
N LEU A 410 13.06 -2.19 -23.29
CA LEU A 410 13.54 -2.13 -24.66
C LEU A 410 13.91 -3.51 -25.20
N LEU A 411 14.32 -4.44 -24.34
CA LEU A 411 14.74 -5.78 -24.73
C LEU A 411 13.59 -6.62 -25.31
N ARG A 412 13.92 -7.52 -26.23
CA ARG A 412 13.00 -8.51 -26.80
C ARG A 412 12.87 -9.72 -25.88
N TRP A 413 11.75 -10.41 -26.00
CA TRP A 413 11.52 -11.68 -25.30
C TRP A 413 12.38 -12.81 -25.89
N ARG A 414 12.64 -13.86 -25.10
CA ARG A 414 13.47 -15.05 -25.36
C ARG A 414 14.96 -14.76 -25.58
N ARG A 415 15.28 -13.92 -26.56
CA ARG A 415 16.65 -13.56 -26.93
C ARG A 415 16.71 -12.18 -27.60
N ASP A 416 17.76 -11.44 -27.26
CA ASP A 416 18.11 -10.18 -27.89
C ASP A 416 19.64 -10.06 -28.09
N ARG A 417 20.08 -8.98 -28.74
CA ARG A 417 21.50 -8.61 -28.88
C ARG A 417 21.73 -7.24 -28.24
N TRP A 418 22.71 -7.14 -27.35
CA TRP A 418 23.06 -5.88 -26.67
C TRP A 418 23.36 -4.73 -27.64
N VAL A 419 23.96 -5.03 -28.78
CA VAL A 419 24.25 -4.06 -29.86
C VAL A 419 23.00 -3.34 -30.36
N ARG A 420 21.82 -3.97 -30.28
CA ARG A 420 20.56 -3.35 -30.74
C ARG A 420 20.12 -2.19 -29.86
N VAL A 421 20.41 -2.26 -28.57
CA VAL A 421 20.00 -1.27 -27.56
C VAL A 421 21.18 -0.42 -27.06
N SER A 422 22.38 -0.64 -27.60
CA SER A 422 23.60 0.01 -27.13
C SER A 422 23.59 1.51 -27.31
N ARG A 423 22.93 2.03 -28.36
CA ARG A 423 22.80 3.47 -28.60
C ARG A 423 21.88 4.13 -27.58
N GLU A 424 20.70 3.54 -27.33
CA GLU A 424 19.77 4.00 -26.30
C GLU A 424 20.39 3.91 -24.90
N LEU A 425 21.12 2.82 -24.63
CA LEU A 425 21.87 2.63 -23.39
C LEU A 425 22.95 3.69 -23.22
N ALA A 426 23.79 3.90 -24.23
CA ALA A 426 24.87 4.88 -24.20
C ALA A 426 24.33 6.30 -24.00
N LEU A 427 23.22 6.66 -24.65
CA LEU A 427 22.58 7.96 -24.46
C LEU A 427 22.03 8.13 -23.05
N THR A 428 21.33 7.12 -22.52
CA THR A 428 20.78 7.16 -21.16
C THR A 428 21.89 7.22 -20.11
N ALA A 429 22.96 6.44 -20.30
CA ALA A 429 24.14 6.44 -19.44
C ALA A 429 24.92 7.76 -19.52
N ALA A 430 25.13 8.31 -20.72
CA ALA A 430 25.80 9.59 -20.91
C ALA A 430 25.03 10.73 -20.25
N LEU A 431 23.70 10.73 -20.34
CA LEU A 431 22.86 11.72 -19.66
C LEU A 431 22.91 11.57 -18.13
N ALA A 432 22.89 10.35 -17.60
CA ALA A 432 23.08 10.11 -16.17
C ALA A 432 24.44 10.64 -15.69
N VAL A 433 25.53 10.28 -16.39
CA VAL A 433 26.89 10.70 -16.05
C VAL A 433 27.07 12.21 -16.19
N ALA A 434 26.55 12.82 -17.26
CA ALA A 434 26.58 14.26 -17.45
C ALA A 434 25.82 15.00 -16.34
N ALA A 435 24.66 14.47 -15.93
CA ALA A 435 23.91 15.00 -14.81
C ALA A 435 24.72 14.88 -13.50
N VAL A 436 25.35 13.74 -13.23
CA VAL A 436 26.24 13.57 -12.06
C VAL A 436 27.35 14.63 -12.06
N ILE A 437 28.06 14.78 -13.18
CA ILE A 437 29.18 15.74 -13.27
C ILE A 437 28.68 17.17 -13.06
N LEU A 438 27.63 17.58 -13.77
CA LEU A 438 27.08 18.93 -13.68
C LEU A 438 26.61 19.25 -12.25
N LEU A 439 25.85 18.32 -11.66
CA LEU A 439 25.26 18.50 -10.35
C LEU A 439 26.30 18.47 -9.22
N ALA A 440 27.34 17.64 -9.33
CA ALA A 440 28.43 17.58 -8.37
C ALA A 440 29.27 18.88 -8.37
N VAL A 441 29.60 19.38 -9.57
CA VAL A 441 30.43 20.59 -9.74
C VAL A 441 29.69 21.84 -9.27
N VAL A 442 28.38 21.94 -9.53
CA VAL A 442 27.61 23.17 -9.23
C VAL A 442 27.16 23.24 -7.77
N PHE A 443 26.78 22.12 -7.16
CA PHE A 443 26.06 22.15 -5.87
C PHE A 443 26.74 21.42 -4.71
N GLY A 444 27.85 20.69 -4.94
CA GLY A 444 28.57 20.00 -3.84
C GLY A 444 27.71 19.01 -3.05
N MET A 445 26.82 18.28 -3.73
CA MET A 445 25.81 17.41 -3.09
C MET A 445 26.36 16.08 -2.58
N ALA A 446 25.70 15.52 -1.56
CA ALA A 446 25.94 14.16 -1.10
C ALA A 446 25.64 13.13 -2.20
N LEU A 447 26.29 11.95 -2.11
CA LEU A 447 26.25 10.92 -3.15
C LEU A 447 24.83 10.43 -3.48
N LEU A 448 24.00 10.15 -2.47
CA LEU A 448 22.65 9.60 -2.68
C LEU A 448 21.71 10.57 -3.42
N PRO A 449 21.52 11.84 -3.00
CA PRO A 449 20.70 12.77 -3.77
C PRO A 449 21.26 13.04 -5.17
N LEU A 450 22.59 13.10 -5.33
CA LEU A 450 23.24 13.25 -6.62
C LEU A 450 22.88 12.10 -7.58
N LEU A 451 23.02 10.85 -7.12
CA LEU A 451 22.63 9.68 -7.88
C LEU A 451 21.12 9.65 -8.13
N GLY A 452 20.30 10.01 -7.12
CA GLY A 452 18.85 10.08 -7.23
C GLY A 452 18.38 11.01 -8.35
N LEU A 453 18.88 12.26 -8.39
CA LEU A 453 18.55 13.24 -9.44
C LEU A 453 19.02 12.75 -10.83
N SER A 454 20.20 12.17 -10.90
CA SER A 454 20.78 11.69 -12.16
C SER A 454 20.01 10.51 -12.75
N PHE A 455 19.66 9.53 -11.90
CA PHE A 455 18.82 8.39 -12.29
C PHE A 455 17.37 8.80 -12.57
N ALA A 456 16.83 9.79 -11.86
CA ALA A 456 15.50 10.32 -12.15
C ALA A 456 15.43 10.91 -13.57
N LEU A 457 16.43 11.71 -13.98
CA LEU A 457 16.50 12.25 -15.34
C LEU A 457 16.60 11.13 -16.39
N ALA A 458 17.56 10.21 -16.19
CA ALA A 458 17.81 9.10 -17.10
C ALA A 458 16.57 8.18 -17.24
N LEU A 459 15.96 7.80 -16.12
CA LEU A 459 14.76 6.96 -16.12
C LEU A 459 13.54 7.70 -16.70
N GLY A 460 13.43 9.00 -16.44
CA GLY A 460 12.40 9.86 -17.02
C GLY A 460 12.37 9.75 -18.54
N ILE A 461 13.54 9.86 -19.17
CA ILE A 461 13.69 9.70 -20.63
C ILE A 461 13.50 8.23 -21.05
N ALA A 462 14.15 7.30 -20.36
CA ALA A 462 14.13 5.88 -20.69
C ALA A 462 12.72 5.28 -20.66
N SER A 463 11.86 5.78 -19.77
CA SER A 463 10.46 5.33 -19.64
C SER A 463 9.66 5.48 -20.93
N PHE A 464 9.96 6.48 -21.77
CA PHE A 464 9.27 6.73 -23.04
C PHE A 464 9.91 6.06 -24.26
N LEU A 465 11.17 5.61 -24.15
CA LEU A 465 11.86 4.93 -25.26
C LEU A 465 11.10 3.72 -25.85
N PRO A 466 10.31 2.93 -25.11
CA PRO A 466 9.47 1.87 -25.67
C PRO A 466 8.43 2.35 -26.71
N LEU A 467 8.13 3.65 -26.76
CA LEU A 467 7.20 4.26 -27.72
C LEU A 467 7.89 4.72 -29.01
N LYS A 468 9.22 4.82 -29.02
CA LYS A 468 10.01 5.30 -30.16
C LYS A 468 9.68 4.50 -31.42
N GLY A 469 9.35 5.21 -32.49
CA GLY A 469 9.02 4.62 -33.81
C GLY A 469 7.64 3.95 -33.90
N ARG A 470 6.78 4.06 -32.87
CA ARG A 470 5.42 3.52 -32.90
C ARG A 470 4.39 4.61 -33.20
N ARG A 471 3.31 4.24 -33.89
CA ARG A 471 2.13 5.11 -34.00
C ARG A 471 1.40 5.14 -32.66
N LEU A 472 1.43 6.29 -31.97
CA LEU A 472 0.93 6.44 -30.59
C LEU A 472 -0.54 6.01 -30.42
N THR A 473 -1.37 6.24 -31.43
CA THR A 473 -2.79 5.85 -31.45
C THR A 473 -3.04 4.34 -31.48
N ARG A 474 -2.03 3.54 -31.86
CA ARG A 474 -2.12 2.06 -31.93
C ARG A 474 -1.41 1.35 -30.77
N VAL A 475 -0.77 2.10 -29.88
CA VAL A 475 -0.06 1.50 -28.73
C VAL A 475 -1.08 0.92 -27.74
N PRO A 476 -0.92 -0.35 -27.30
CA PRO A 476 -1.82 -0.93 -26.32
C PRO A 476 -1.84 -0.14 -25.01
N LEU A 477 -3.01 0.00 -24.39
CA LEU A 477 -3.15 0.67 -23.08
C LEU A 477 -2.24 0.06 -22.02
N ALA A 478 -2.02 -1.26 -22.03
CA ALA A 478 -1.08 -1.91 -21.11
C ALA A 478 0.38 -1.43 -21.27
N THR A 479 0.78 -1.01 -22.48
CA THR A 479 2.09 -0.41 -22.72
C THR A 479 2.13 1.04 -22.22
N TRP A 480 1.08 1.83 -22.46
CA TRP A 480 0.96 3.17 -21.86
C TRP A 480 1.00 3.12 -20.33
N GLY A 481 0.27 2.20 -19.72
CA GLY A 481 0.28 2.01 -18.28
C GLY A 481 1.67 1.69 -17.72
N MET A 482 2.44 0.83 -18.41
CA MET A 482 3.84 0.57 -18.07
C MET A 482 4.69 1.85 -18.15
N VAL A 483 4.61 2.61 -19.25
CA VAL A 483 5.37 3.85 -19.45
C VAL A 483 5.06 4.88 -18.36
N ILE A 484 3.77 5.13 -18.10
CA ILE A 484 3.31 6.09 -17.10
C ILE A 484 3.78 5.68 -15.70
N ALA A 485 3.68 4.40 -15.34
CA ALA A 485 4.11 3.94 -14.02
C ALA A 485 5.63 4.05 -13.83
N HIS A 486 6.42 3.71 -14.84
CA HIS A 486 7.88 3.81 -14.77
C HIS A 486 8.34 5.29 -14.75
N PHE A 487 7.66 6.15 -15.49
CA PHE A 487 7.87 7.60 -15.41
C PHE A 487 7.51 8.13 -14.01
N GLY A 488 6.43 7.63 -13.40
CA GLY A 488 6.05 7.97 -12.04
C GLY A 488 7.15 7.66 -11.01
N ILE A 489 7.87 6.54 -11.15
CA ILE A 489 9.05 6.24 -10.31
C ILE A 489 10.15 7.29 -10.49
N ALA A 490 10.41 7.74 -11.72
CA ALA A 490 11.39 8.79 -11.98
C ALA A 490 10.98 10.13 -11.32
N VAL A 491 9.69 10.48 -11.39
CA VAL A 491 9.12 11.69 -10.77
C VAL A 491 9.21 11.61 -9.24
N SER A 492 8.86 10.47 -8.62
CA SER A 492 9.00 10.29 -7.18
C SER A 492 10.46 10.36 -6.74
N LEU A 493 11.37 9.70 -7.47
CA LEU A 493 12.81 9.72 -7.18
C LEU A 493 13.38 11.14 -7.28
N PHE A 494 12.94 11.94 -8.25
CA PHE A 494 13.29 13.36 -8.36
C PHE A 494 12.85 14.15 -7.12
N GLY A 495 11.61 13.94 -6.65
CA GLY A 495 11.09 14.60 -5.44
C GLY A 495 11.88 14.22 -4.18
N MET A 496 12.14 12.92 -3.98
CA MET A 496 12.91 12.41 -2.83
C MET A 496 14.34 12.96 -2.84
N ALA A 497 15.01 12.92 -4.00
CA ALA A 497 16.38 13.40 -4.13
C ALA A 497 16.48 14.93 -4.01
N SER A 498 15.50 15.68 -4.52
CA SER A 498 15.44 17.14 -4.39
C SER A 498 15.21 17.57 -2.94
N GLU A 499 14.32 16.88 -2.22
CA GLU A 499 14.08 17.15 -0.80
C GLU A 499 15.35 16.90 0.02
N SER A 500 16.05 15.79 -0.22
CA SER A 500 17.31 15.49 0.47
C SER A 500 18.47 16.40 0.08
N ALA A 501 18.44 17.00 -1.10
CA ALA A 501 19.51 17.88 -1.60
C ALA A 501 19.34 19.35 -1.20
N PHE A 502 18.10 19.85 -1.23
CA PHE A 502 17.83 21.28 -1.28
C PHE A 502 16.89 21.78 -0.17
N SER A 503 16.51 20.93 0.78
CA SER A 503 15.67 21.38 1.91
C SER A 503 16.43 22.37 2.78
N GLU A 504 15.77 23.48 3.10
CA GLU A 504 16.27 24.50 4.03
C GLU A 504 15.36 24.54 5.26
N GLU A 505 15.96 24.62 6.45
CA GLU A 505 15.26 24.69 7.72
C GLU A 505 15.65 25.98 8.48
N ARG A 506 14.66 26.60 9.11
CA ARG A 506 14.84 27.74 10.01
C ARG A 506 13.98 27.57 11.26
N LEU A 507 14.64 27.49 12.41
CA LEU A 507 14.02 27.65 13.72
C LEU A 507 14.25 29.09 14.20
N ALA A 508 13.19 29.82 14.52
CA ALA A 508 13.26 31.20 14.98
C ALA A 508 12.34 31.45 16.18
N ALA A 509 12.78 32.30 17.10
CA ALA A 509 11.94 32.82 18.17
C ALA A 509 11.52 34.25 17.80
N LEU A 510 10.24 34.48 17.54
CA LEU A 510 9.70 35.72 17.02
C LEU A 510 8.78 36.40 18.04
N ALA A 511 8.97 37.70 18.25
CA ALA A 511 7.94 38.54 18.83
C ALA A 511 6.92 38.95 17.75
N GLU A 512 5.72 39.38 18.15
CA GLU A 512 4.75 39.97 17.23
C GLU A 512 5.35 41.18 16.50
N GLY A 513 5.07 41.28 15.21
CA GLY A 513 5.67 42.24 14.28
C GLY A 513 7.06 41.85 13.73
N GLN A 514 7.75 40.86 14.31
CA GLN A 514 9.07 40.44 13.83
C GLN A 514 9.00 39.53 12.60
N GLN A 515 10.08 39.57 11.82
CA GLN A 515 10.22 38.81 10.58
C GLN A 515 11.45 37.89 10.60
N THR A 516 11.37 36.81 9.83
CA THR A 516 12.46 35.87 9.55
C THR A 516 12.37 35.40 8.09
N SER A 517 13.34 34.63 7.63
CA SER A 517 13.37 34.08 6.28
C SER A 517 13.81 32.63 6.24
N VAL A 518 13.27 31.87 5.29
CA VAL A 518 13.69 30.51 4.95
C VAL A 518 13.67 30.34 3.42
N GLY A 519 14.82 30.02 2.82
CA GLY A 519 15.00 30.05 1.37
C GLY A 519 14.43 31.33 0.74
N PRO A 520 13.51 31.22 -0.24
CA PRO A 520 12.90 32.36 -0.93
C PRO A 520 11.74 33.04 -0.18
N TRP A 521 11.43 32.62 1.05
CA TRP A 521 10.29 33.12 1.82
C TRP A 521 10.72 34.11 2.90
N GLN A 522 9.97 35.20 3.03
CA GLN A 522 9.94 36.06 4.21
C GLN A 522 8.66 35.78 4.99
N ILE A 523 8.79 35.55 6.29
CA ILE A 523 7.70 35.24 7.21
C ILE A 523 7.68 36.28 8.31
N ARG A 524 6.54 36.94 8.53
CA ARG A 524 6.31 37.87 9.65
C ARG A 524 5.24 37.30 10.57
N LEU A 525 5.48 37.34 11.88
CA LEU A 525 4.45 37.02 12.87
C LEU A 525 3.62 38.26 13.14
N ASP A 526 2.33 38.25 12.78
CA ASP A 526 1.44 39.38 13.03
C ASP A 526 0.81 39.30 14.43
N ALA A 527 0.31 38.12 14.83
CA ALA A 527 -0.26 37.89 16.16
C ALA A 527 -0.35 36.40 16.51
N VAL A 528 -0.51 36.08 17.80
CA VAL A 528 -0.93 34.75 18.26
C VAL A 528 -2.25 34.85 19.02
N GLU A 529 -3.29 34.17 18.54
CA GLU A 529 -4.66 34.31 19.05
C GLU A 529 -5.23 32.96 19.50
N PRO A 530 -5.98 32.91 20.61
CA PRO A 530 -6.71 31.71 21.02
C PRO A 530 -7.94 31.50 20.13
N ILE A 531 -8.14 30.27 19.66
CA ILE A 531 -9.27 29.85 18.82
C ILE A 531 -9.99 28.66 19.46
N ALA A 532 -11.32 28.64 19.41
CA ALA A 532 -12.13 27.49 19.80
C ALA A 532 -12.61 26.73 18.55
N GLY A 533 -12.33 25.43 18.49
CA GLY A 533 -12.83 24.50 17.49
C GLY A 533 -14.01 23.67 18.01
N PRO A 534 -14.48 22.67 17.22
CA PRO A 534 -15.65 21.86 17.57
C PRO A 534 -15.48 21.04 18.86
N ASN A 535 -14.29 20.47 19.05
CA ASN A 535 -13.94 19.61 20.18
C ASN A 535 -12.49 19.82 20.68
N TRP A 536 -11.93 20.99 20.38
CA TRP A 536 -10.58 21.41 20.79
C TRP A 536 -10.52 22.93 20.95
N THR A 537 -9.51 23.41 21.67
CA THR A 537 -9.08 24.82 21.67
C THR A 537 -7.68 24.91 21.07
N ALA A 538 -7.25 26.06 20.57
CA ALA A 538 -5.93 26.19 19.96
C ALA A 538 -5.31 27.56 20.19
N LEU A 539 -4.00 27.62 20.11
CA LEU A 539 -3.25 28.85 19.85
C LEU A 539 -2.93 28.88 18.35
N SER A 540 -3.33 29.95 17.68
CA SER A 540 -3.17 30.11 16.24
C SER A 540 -2.25 31.28 15.92
N GLY A 541 -1.18 30.99 15.20
CA GLY A 541 -0.23 32.01 14.76
C GLY A 541 -0.62 32.63 13.45
N ARG A 542 -1.05 33.89 13.44
CA ARG A 542 -1.27 34.62 12.19
C ARG A 542 0.07 35.09 11.63
N LEU A 543 0.56 34.38 10.61
CA LEU A 543 1.82 34.68 9.92
C LEU A 543 1.55 35.24 8.52
N GLN A 544 2.32 36.22 8.08
CA GLN A 544 2.35 36.69 6.69
C GLN A 544 3.55 36.10 5.97
N ALA A 545 3.30 35.36 4.89
CA ALA A 545 4.33 34.71 4.08
C ALA A 545 4.43 35.37 2.69
N SER A 546 5.59 35.95 2.36
CA SER A 546 5.89 36.51 1.04
C SER A 546 6.97 35.68 0.32
N TYR A 547 6.71 35.33 -0.94
CA TYR A 547 7.64 34.60 -1.79
C TYR A 547 8.38 35.56 -2.73
N LYS A 548 9.71 35.65 -2.62
CA LYS A 548 10.57 36.51 -3.45
C LYS A 548 10.06 37.96 -3.57
N GLY A 549 9.57 38.53 -2.47
CA GLY A 549 9.05 39.91 -2.43
C GLY A 549 7.69 40.11 -3.11
N GLY A 550 6.99 39.02 -3.48
CA GLY A 550 5.62 39.09 -3.98
C GLY A 550 4.60 39.44 -2.89
N SER A 551 3.31 39.44 -3.27
CA SER A 551 2.21 39.66 -2.32
C SER A 551 2.25 38.64 -1.18
N ALA A 552 2.15 39.13 0.06
CA ALA A 552 2.04 38.29 1.23
C ALA A 552 0.71 37.51 1.20
N ILE A 553 0.77 36.27 1.68
CA ILE A 553 -0.40 35.45 1.98
C ILE A 553 -0.42 35.17 3.48
N GLU A 554 -1.60 35.15 4.07
CA GLU A 554 -1.77 34.79 5.47
C GLU A 554 -1.75 33.27 5.63
N ILE A 555 -1.00 32.77 6.62
CA ILE A 555 -0.98 31.37 7.03
C ILE A 555 -1.16 31.27 8.56
N GLN A 556 -1.83 30.21 9.01
CA GLN A 556 -2.26 30.06 10.40
C GLN A 556 -1.91 28.67 10.98
N PRO A 557 -0.62 28.36 11.25
CA PRO A 557 -0.28 27.15 12.01
C PRO A 557 -0.86 27.20 13.42
N GLN A 558 -1.27 26.04 13.93
CA GLN A 558 -1.98 25.94 15.21
C GLN A 558 -1.32 24.93 16.15
N SER A 559 -1.40 25.20 17.45
CA SER A 559 -1.21 24.21 18.49
C SER A 559 -2.58 23.92 19.13
N ARG A 560 -3.13 22.73 18.90
CA ARG A 560 -4.47 22.33 19.35
C ARG A 560 -4.41 21.54 20.65
N ASN A 561 -5.32 21.84 21.57
CA ASN A 561 -5.55 21.14 22.82
C ASN A 561 -6.95 20.50 22.80
N PHE A 562 -6.98 19.18 22.82
CA PHE A 562 -8.20 18.38 22.97
C PHE A 562 -8.43 18.04 24.44
N TRP A 563 -9.68 17.82 24.83
CA TRP A 563 -10.06 17.45 26.20
C TRP A 563 -10.60 16.02 26.34
N ALA A 564 -10.87 15.33 25.22
CA ALA A 564 -11.40 13.96 25.21
C ALA A 564 -10.87 13.15 24.01
N PRO A 565 -9.80 12.35 24.19
CA PRO A 565 -8.93 12.34 25.37
C PRO A 565 -8.08 13.64 25.45
N PRO A 566 -7.60 14.05 26.64
CA PRO A 566 -6.70 15.19 26.77
C PRO A 566 -5.38 14.95 26.02
N GLN A 567 -5.13 15.73 24.97
CA GLN A 567 -3.90 15.66 24.20
C GLN A 567 -3.66 16.96 23.43
N GLN A 568 -2.41 17.38 23.37
CA GLN A 568 -1.98 18.49 22.51
C GLN A 568 -1.47 17.95 21.18
N THR A 569 -1.91 18.54 20.07
CA THR A 569 -1.45 18.24 18.71
C THR A 569 -0.98 19.51 18.01
N THR A 570 -0.25 19.35 16.92
CA THR A 570 0.26 20.45 16.10
C THR A 570 -0.36 20.37 14.73
N GLU A 571 -0.89 21.49 14.25
CA GLU A 571 -1.39 21.62 12.89
C GLU A 571 -0.42 22.48 12.10
N SER A 572 0.32 21.83 11.22
CA SER A 572 1.22 22.54 10.31
C SER A 572 0.43 23.21 9.18
N VAL A 573 1.00 24.29 8.64
CA VAL A 573 0.49 24.88 7.39
C VAL A 573 1.45 24.61 6.26
N LEU A 574 0.88 24.15 5.15
CA LEU A 574 1.58 23.91 3.90
C LEU A 574 1.18 24.94 2.86
N VAL A 575 2.14 25.68 2.32
CA VAL A 575 1.93 26.50 1.12
C VAL A 575 2.62 25.85 -0.06
N THR A 576 1.80 25.23 -0.92
CA THR A 576 2.28 24.53 -2.11
C THR A 576 2.48 25.50 -3.27
N ARG A 577 3.65 25.42 -3.91
CA ARG A 577 3.94 26.03 -5.22
C ARG A 577 4.41 24.96 -6.19
N TRP A 578 4.54 25.32 -7.47
CA TRP A 578 5.01 24.39 -8.51
C TRP A 578 6.44 23.88 -8.27
N ASN A 579 7.29 24.65 -7.58
CA ASN A 579 8.70 24.34 -7.34
C ASN A 579 9.02 23.91 -5.90
N GLY A 580 8.03 23.71 -5.03
CA GLY A 580 8.27 23.30 -3.66
C GLY A 580 7.14 23.68 -2.73
N GLN A 581 7.36 23.41 -1.44
CA GLN A 581 6.38 23.65 -0.40
C GLN A 581 7.03 24.37 0.78
N LEU A 582 6.39 25.45 1.23
CA LEU A 582 6.69 26.05 2.53
C LEU A 582 5.92 25.27 3.57
N TYR A 583 6.62 24.90 4.63
CA TYR A 583 6.07 24.22 5.79
C TYR A 583 6.26 25.13 7.01
N ALA A 584 5.21 25.39 7.76
CA ALA A 584 5.26 26.22 8.95
C ALA A 584 4.59 25.51 10.13
N VAL A 585 5.29 25.49 11.27
CA VAL A 585 4.80 24.98 12.55
C VAL A 585 5.05 26.01 13.63
N MET A 586 4.07 26.16 14.52
CA MET A 586 4.15 26.98 15.71
C MET A 586 4.45 26.09 16.92
N GLY A 587 5.49 26.46 17.66
CA GLY A 587 5.81 25.92 18.98
C GLY A 587 5.22 26.79 20.09
N GLY A 588 5.66 26.53 21.33
CA GLY A 588 5.22 27.29 22.50
C GLY A 588 5.85 28.68 22.61
N GLU A 589 5.30 29.47 23.53
CA GLU A 589 5.86 30.74 23.98
C GLU A 589 7.09 30.49 24.87
N GLY A 590 8.20 31.17 24.57
CA GLY A 590 9.40 31.18 25.40
C GLY A 590 9.23 32.04 26.65
N LEU A 591 10.14 31.88 27.61
CA LEU A 591 10.15 32.68 28.85
C LEU A 591 10.32 34.19 28.62
N ASP A 592 10.81 34.56 27.44
CA ASP A 592 11.04 35.93 26.98
C ASP A 592 9.86 36.52 26.18
N GLY A 593 8.71 35.85 26.15
CA GLY A 593 7.50 36.28 25.43
C GLY A 593 7.58 36.13 23.91
N ARG A 594 8.59 35.41 23.38
CA ARG A 594 8.73 35.14 21.95
C ARG A 594 8.18 33.76 21.61
N TRP A 595 7.54 33.65 20.44
CA TRP A 595 6.99 32.40 19.94
C TRP A 595 8.00 31.63 19.12
N GLN A 596 8.15 30.34 19.40
CA GLN A 596 8.97 29.47 18.57
C GLN A 596 8.23 29.16 17.26
N VAL A 597 8.87 29.42 16.13
CA VAL A 597 8.35 29.11 14.80
C VAL A 597 9.39 28.28 14.07
N ARG A 598 8.98 27.12 13.58
CA ARG A 598 9.81 26.21 12.78
C ARG A 598 9.32 26.23 11.33
N LEU A 599 10.23 26.58 10.43
CA LEU A 599 9.94 26.82 9.03
C LEU A 599 10.83 25.95 8.17
N TRP A 600 10.27 25.40 7.09
CA TRP A 600 11.06 24.70 6.07
C TRP A 600 10.65 25.16 4.68
N TRP A 601 11.64 25.32 3.82
CA TRP A 601 11.42 25.38 2.38
C TRP A 601 11.93 24.07 1.76
N LYS A 602 11.03 23.35 1.09
CA LYS A 602 11.33 22.04 0.50
C LYS A 602 11.10 22.07 -1.01
N PRO A 603 12.16 22.32 -1.80
CA PRO A 603 12.07 22.32 -3.26
C PRO A 603 11.60 20.98 -3.82
N PHE A 604 10.63 21.03 -4.72
CA PHE A 604 10.09 19.89 -5.48
C PHE A 604 9.60 18.68 -4.66
N VAL A 605 9.41 18.81 -3.35
CA VAL A 605 8.95 17.70 -2.49
C VAL A 605 7.63 17.08 -2.96
N THR A 606 6.74 17.88 -3.56
CA THR A 606 5.45 17.40 -4.07
C THR A 606 5.55 16.36 -5.18
N PHE A 607 6.70 16.28 -5.86
CA PHE A 607 6.95 15.31 -6.91
C PHE A 607 7.00 13.87 -6.36
N ILE A 608 7.27 13.68 -5.06
CA ILE A 608 7.15 12.38 -4.38
C ILE A 608 5.74 11.81 -4.62
N TRP A 609 4.71 12.60 -4.33
CA TRP A 609 3.31 12.18 -4.42
C TRP A 609 2.74 12.28 -5.82
N TYR A 610 3.14 13.26 -6.64
CA TYR A 610 2.79 13.26 -8.07
C TYR A 610 3.31 12.01 -8.77
N GLY A 611 4.53 11.56 -8.46
CA GLY A 611 5.05 10.30 -8.95
C GLY A 611 4.25 9.09 -8.45
N GLY A 612 3.87 9.07 -7.16
CA GLY A 612 2.97 8.05 -6.59
C GLY A 612 1.62 7.94 -7.31
N LEU A 613 1.00 9.09 -7.61
CA LEU A 613 -0.24 9.15 -8.39
C LEU A 613 -0.04 8.65 -9.83
N LEU A 614 1.08 8.98 -10.48
CA LEU A 614 1.42 8.48 -11.81
C LEU A 614 1.65 6.95 -11.80
N ILE A 615 2.29 6.40 -10.77
CA ILE A 615 2.47 4.95 -10.58
C ILE A 615 1.11 4.26 -10.52
N ALA A 616 0.21 4.76 -9.67
CA ALA A 616 -1.15 4.25 -9.53
C ALA A 616 -1.96 4.38 -10.84
N LEU A 617 -1.89 5.54 -11.50
CA LEU A 617 -2.54 5.78 -12.80
C LEU A 617 -2.04 4.82 -13.87
N GLY A 618 -0.73 4.62 -13.97
CA GLY A 618 -0.13 3.67 -14.89
C GLY A 618 -0.62 2.24 -14.64
N GLY A 619 -0.72 1.84 -13.37
CA GLY A 619 -1.35 0.58 -12.96
C GLY A 619 -2.81 0.48 -13.43
N ALA A 620 -3.62 1.51 -13.20
CA ALA A 620 -5.03 1.55 -13.58
C ALA A 620 -5.23 1.47 -15.10
N VAL A 621 -4.44 2.24 -15.88
CA VAL A 621 -4.45 2.19 -17.35
C VAL A 621 -4.07 0.78 -17.84
N ALA A 622 -3.08 0.14 -17.21
CA ALA A 622 -2.70 -1.22 -17.54
C ALA A 622 -3.79 -2.24 -17.20
N LEU A 623 -4.45 -2.10 -16.06
CA LEU A 623 -5.56 -2.94 -15.63
C LEU A 623 -6.73 -2.85 -16.63
N VAL A 624 -7.19 -1.64 -16.95
CA VAL A 624 -8.25 -1.39 -17.93
C VAL A 624 -7.87 -1.97 -19.30
N GLY A 625 -6.64 -1.74 -19.75
CA GLY A 625 -6.13 -2.27 -21.01
C GLY A 625 -6.19 -3.80 -21.10
N ARG A 626 -5.80 -4.49 -20.02
CA ARG A 626 -5.82 -5.97 -19.95
C ARG A 626 -7.24 -6.51 -19.87
N VAL A 627 -8.07 -5.98 -18.97
CA VAL A 627 -9.47 -6.40 -18.82
C VAL A 627 -10.25 -6.22 -20.12
N ARG A 628 -10.06 -5.08 -20.82
CA ARG A 628 -10.70 -4.84 -22.12
C ARG A 628 -10.26 -5.84 -23.18
N THR A 629 -8.97 -6.18 -23.22
CA THR A 629 -8.44 -7.17 -24.18
C THR A 629 -8.99 -8.56 -23.89
N ASP A 630 -9.05 -8.94 -22.62
CA ASP A 630 -9.59 -10.23 -22.19
C ASP A 630 -11.09 -10.35 -22.48
N LEU A 631 -11.87 -9.29 -22.22
CA LEU A 631 -13.30 -9.25 -22.52
C LEU A 631 -13.56 -9.41 -24.02
N LYS A 632 -12.80 -8.68 -24.86
CA LYS A 632 -12.87 -8.83 -26.32
C LYS A 632 -12.56 -10.26 -26.77
N ARG A 633 -11.51 -10.87 -26.20
CA ARG A 633 -11.14 -12.27 -26.49
C ARG A 633 -12.28 -13.23 -26.15
N ARG A 634 -12.90 -13.08 -24.98
CA ARG A 634 -14.02 -13.92 -24.54
C ARG A 634 -15.25 -13.76 -25.45
N ILE A 635 -15.60 -12.53 -25.83
CA ILE A 635 -16.72 -12.27 -26.75
C ILE A 635 -16.44 -12.93 -28.11
N ALA A 636 -15.23 -12.80 -28.65
CA ALA A 636 -14.85 -13.44 -29.90
C ALA A 636 -14.95 -14.97 -29.82
N GLN A 637 -14.43 -15.59 -28.76
CA GLN A 637 -14.52 -17.03 -28.55
C GLN A 637 -15.97 -17.52 -28.43
N ARG A 638 -16.84 -16.79 -27.71
CA ARG A 638 -18.27 -17.11 -27.63
C ARG A 638 -18.96 -17.05 -28.98
N LYS A 639 -18.67 -16.02 -29.79
CA LYS A 639 -19.22 -15.91 -31.16
C LYS A 639 -18.75 -17.04 -32.07
N ILE A 640 -17.48 -17.43 -31.98
CA ILE A 640 -16.95 -18.57 -32.74
C ILE A 640 -17.63 -19.89 -32.32
N ALA A 641 -17.80 -20.11 -31.01
CA ALA A 641 -18.47 -21.30 -30.49
C ALA A 641 -19.97 -21.35 -30.82
N ALA A 642 -20.65 -20.20 -30.89
CA ALA A 642 -22.04 -20.11 -31.33
C ALA A 642 -22.16 -20.49 -32.81
N ARG A 643 -21.30 -19.92 -33.67
CA ARG A 643 -21.26 -20.25 -35.11
C ARG A 643 -20.99 -21.73 -35.38
N ARG A 644 -20.05 -22.34 -34.65
CA ARG A 644 -19.79 -23.78 -34.76
C ARG A 644 -21.01 -24.63 -34.40
N ARG A 645 -21.76 -24.25 -33.37
CA ARG A 645 -23.00 -24.95 -33.00
C ARG A 645 -24.10 -24.77 -34.04
N GLU A 646 -24.19 -23.60 -34.66
CA GLU A 646 -25.10 -23.36 -35.79
C GLU A 646 -24.71 -24.21 -37.01
N GLU A 647 -23.41 -24.31 -37.32
CA GLU A 647 -22.89 -25.16 -38.40
C GLU A 647 -23.13 -26.66 -38.12
N GLU A 648 -22.88 -27.12 -36.89
CA GLU A 648 -23.14 -28.51 -36.46
C GLU A 648 -24.63 -28.86 -36.44
N ALA A 649 -25.53 -27.88 -36.27
CA ALA A 649 -26.98 -28.10 -36.31
C ALA A 649 -27.56 -28.10 -37.73
N LEU A 650 -26.79 -27.65 -38.73
CA LEU A 650 -27.17 -27.63 -40.14
C LEU A 650 -26.67 -28.87 -40.91
N LEU A 651 -25.76 -29.65 -40.32
CA LEU A 651 -25.26 -30.94 -40.80
C LEU A 651 -26.04 -32.08 -40.14
#